data_AF-A0AAV1XK24-F1
#
_entry.id   AF-A0AAV1XK24-F1
#
_cell.length_a   1.000
_cell.length_b   1.000
_cell.length_c   1.000
_cell.angle_alpha   90.00
_cell.angle_beta   90.00
_cell.angle_gamma   90.00
#
_symmetry.space_group_name_H-M   'P 1'
#
loop_
_entity.id
_entity.type
_entity.pdbx_description
1 polymer ?
#
loop_
_entity_poly.entity_id
_entity_poly.type
_entity_poly.pdbx_seq_one_letter_code
_entity_poly.pdbx_strand_id
1 'polypeptide(L)'
;MANEDISNWSDLLHSSTKLLEQAAPSAQFPPLQRNLDQLEALSKKLKSKTLRTEAPSQSIAATRLLAREGINADQLAKDLKSFELKTTFEDVFPVEATSVEEYLQQVHEMAMVSSVQEAQKDNIRSFNNYMMKVLEEDWQKEKRDFLQSLNRISTLPRTNMNANSNVGTRPGQIMSIASSPQVSSGMEVVPLTSIPIMEKKASIYAEVVKNLNKSRERGLPFKPAASFKSAYESLDIDGGGGKSVTMRKIWHLVQMMMDGDPSQQRVSVRMSLTIGARRHLELGHEKYIMDTIHSHPAQAALGGGVGNLQRIRAFLRIRLRDYGLLDFDAGDARRQPPVDTTWQQIYFCLRSGFYDEARNVALSSRAAHQFSPLLTEWINTGGMVPEEIASAASEECERLLRTGDRVGRAAYDKKKLLLYAIISGSRRHIDRLLRDQPTLFSTIEDFLWFQLSAVRDCPSGPSSIVLSDGLVPYSLDDLQIYLNKFEPSYYTKNGKDPLVYPYILLLSIQLLPAVLYMSKETGDEGYNIDAVHLSIVLADHGFLSEGAGHKLGVMDVYAEVSTIIRQYGSMYLRLCDLQMALEYYAQAAAAVGGGQLSWTSRGNVDQQRQRNSMLKQLLTELLLRDGGIYLLLGARGSGEEGELGRFVTDPKARQQFLIEAAFQCQEAGMYDKSIEIHKRVGSFSVALDTINKCISEAISALFRGRSDGESRTAGLIHSGNDILETYTYYPDVSLQERQLVFEQQNVLRQLESVLSIHKLARLGNYVDAIREVAKLQFLPLDPRGPDIAINVFENLSPHLEACIPDLLKVALTCLDNVTDSDGSLRAFRAKISSFIANNLKRNWPRDLYERVAQRL
;
A
#
# COMPACT_ATOMS: atom_id res chain seq x y z
N MET A 1 -23.45 -60.38 -23.41
CA MET A 1 -22.06 -60.60 -23.88
C MET A 1 -21.11 -60.64 -22.68
N ALA A 2 -21.41 -61.45 -21.64
CA ALA A 2 -20.64 -61.46 -20.39
C ALA A 2 -19.71 -62.68 -20.23
N ASN A 3 -19.74 -63.61 -21.21
CA ASN A 3 -18.91 -64.83 -21.19
C ASN A 3 -17.63 -64.71 -22.04
N GLU A 4 -17.45 -63.65 -22.83
CA GLU A 4 -16.22 -63.43 -23.62
C GLU A 4 -15.10 -62.75 -22.80
N ASP A 5 -15.45 -62.01 -21.74
CA ASP A 5 -14.46 -61.31 -20.91
C ASP A 5 -13.73 -62.26 -19.95
N ILE A 6 -14.38 -63.32 -19.47
CA ILE A 6 -13.78 -64.28 -18.52
C ILE A 6 -12.67 -65.10 -19.19
N SER A 7 -12.83 -65.45 -20.48
CA SER A 7 -11.77 -66.12 -21.26
C SER A 7 -10.52 -65.25 -21.41
N ASN A 8 -10.70 -63.94 -21.51
CA ASN A 8 -9.61 -62.99 -21.73
C ASN A 8 -8.70 -62.86 -20.49
N TRP A 9 -9.28 -62.89 -19.28
CA TRP A 9 -8.51 -62.88 -18.03
C TRP A 9 -7.80 -64.20 -17.76
N SER A 10 -8.41 -65.34 -18.10
CA SER A 10 -7.76 -66.64 -18.00
C SER A 10 -6.62 -66.80 -19.00
N ASP A 11 -6.76 -66.24 -20.20
CA ASP A 11 -5.71 -66.23 -21.22
C ASP A 11 -4.55 -65.32 -20.81
N LEU A 12 -4.84 -64.18 -20.18
CA LEU A 12 -3.83 -63.26 -19.69
C LEU A 12 -3.06 -63.86 -18.49
N LEU A 13 -3.77 -64.53 -17.58
CA LEU A 13 -3.17 -65.32 -16.50
C LEU A 13 -2.31 -66.46 -17.04
N HIS A 14 -2.80 -67.22 -18.03
CA HIS A 14 -2.01 -68.26 -18.70
C HIS A 14 -0.79 -67.68 -19.40
N SER A 15 -0.90 -66.51 -20.05
CA SER A 15 0.23 -65.83 -20.72
C SER A 15 1.29 -65.37 -19.71
N SER A 16 0.86 -64.82 -18.57
CA SER A 16 1.75 -64.39 -17.48
C SER A 16 2.44 -65.57 -16.80
N THR A 17 1.72 -66.70 -16.66
CA THR A 17 2.27 -67.93 -16.07
C THR A 17 3.27 -68.58 -17.03
N LYS A 18 2.97 -68.59 -18.33
CA LYS A 18 3.86 -69.06 -19.39
C LYS A 18 5.11 -68.18 -19.54
N LEU A 19 5.02 -66.87 -19.31
CA LEU A 19 6.18 -65.97 -19.26
C LEU A 19 7.08 -66.24 -18.04
N LEU A 20 6.49 -66.60 -16.90
CA LEU A 20 7.24 -67.04 -15.70
C LEU A 20 7.94 -68.38 -15.91
N GLU A 21 7.33 -69.30 -16.68
CA GLU A 21 7.91 -70.61 -17.01
C GLU A 21 8.94 -70.56 -18.16
N GLN A 22 8.81 -69.62 -19.10
CA GLN A 22 9.76 -69.43 -20.22
C GLN A 22 11.05 -68.72 -19.81
N ALA A 23 11.09 -68.07 -18.65
CA ALA A 23 12.32 -67.59 -18.03
C ALA A 23 13.09 -68.78 -17.43
N ALA A 24 13.93 -69.42 -18.24
CA ALA A 24 14.73 -70.59 -17.85
C ALA A 24 15.49 -70.41 -16.52
N PRO A 25 15.71 -71.51 -15.75
CA PRO A 25 16.11 -71.47 -14.36
C PRO A 25 17.58 -71.10 -14.19
N SER A 26 17.88 -69.83 -13.92
CA SER A 26 19.11 -69.50 -13.20
C SER A 26 18.92 -69.92 -11.74
N ALA A 27 19.65 -70.97 -11.33
CA ALA A 27 19.55 -71.66 -10.05
C ALA A 27 19.96 -70.83 -8.80
N GLN A 28 19.62 -69.54 -8.72
CA GLN A 28 19.97 -68.70 -7.58
C GLN A 28 18.83 -67.94 -6.92
N PHE A 29 17.60 -67.87 -7.45
CA PHE A 29 16.50 -67.24 -6.72
C PHE A 29 15.15 -67.91 -6.98
N PRO A 30 14.34 -68.18 -5.93
CA PRO A 30 12.98 -68.72 -6.10
C PRO A 30 12.06 -67.67 -6.75
N PRO A 31 11.04 -68.09 -7.53
CA PRO A 31 10.07 -67.17 -8.11
C PRO A 31 9.22 -66.55 -6.99
N LEU A 32 9.29 -65.23 -6.84
CA LEU A 32 8.49 -64.48 -5.88
C LEU A 32 7.09 -64.22 -6.46
N GLN A 33 6.09 -64.97 -6.01
CA GLN A 33 4.70 -64.48 -6.01
C GLN A 33 4.59 -63.39 -4.95
N ARG A 34 4.39 -62.15 -5.39
CA ARG A 34 4.25 -61.00 -4.50
C ARG A 34 2.77 -60.80 -4.20
N ASN A 35 2.43 -60.73 -2.92
CA ASN A 35 1.09 -60.33 -2.49
C ASN A 35 0.86 -58.84 -2.81
N LEU A 36 -0.41 -58.44 -2.96
CA LEU A 36 -0.80 -57.06 -3.28
C LEU A 36 -0.11 -56.04 -2.35
N ASP A 37 -0.07 -56.33 -1.06
CA ASP A 37 0.55 -55.49 -0.03
C ASP A 37 2.08 -55.33 -0.23
N GLN A 38 2.75 -56.38 -0.72
CA GLN A 38 4.19 -56.32 -1.01
C GLN A 38 4.48 -55.50 -2.27
N LEU A 39 3.56 -55.54 -3.23
CA LEU A 39 3.61 -54.77 -4.47
C LEU A 39 3.34 -53.29 -4.18
N GLU A 40 2.38 -52.99 -3.31
CA GLU A 40 2.09 -51.65 -2.82
C GLU A 40 3.28 -51.07 -2.02
N ALA A 41 3.88 -51.86 -1.11
CA ALA A 41 5.03 -51.42 -0.33
C ALA A 41 6.25 -51.12 -1.23
N LEU A 42 6.50 -51.93 -2.27
CA LEU A 42 7.56 -51.69 -3.24
C LEU A 42 7.25 -50.51 -4.16
N SER A 43 5.99 -50.33 -4.56
CA SER A 43 5.51 -49.16 -5.30
C SER A 43 5.73 -47.87 -4.49
N LYS A 44 5.35 -47.83 -3.21
CA LYS A 44 5.63 -46.71 -2.29
C LYS A 44 7.14 -46.48 -2.09
N LYS A 45 7.94 -47.54 -2.08
CA LYS A 45 9.41 -47.46 -1.98
C LYS A 45 10.08 -46.97 -3.28
N LEU A 46 9.51 -47.28 -4.44
CA LEU A 46 9.95 -46.77 -5.74
C LEU A 46 9.52 -45.32 -5.93
N LYS A 47 8.29 -44.97 -5.52
CA LYS A 47 7.74 -43.61 -5.52
C LYS A 47 8.56 -42.67 -4.63
N SER A 48 8.95 -43.11 -3.44
CA SER A 48 9.83 -42.32 -2.56
C SER A 48 11.27 -42.19 -3.08
N LYS A 49 11.72 -43.10 -3.96
CA LYS A 49 13.01 -42.98 -4.68
C LYS A 49 12.94 -42.10 -5.92
N THR A 50 11.79 -41.98 -6.58
CA THR A 50 11.59 -41.11 -7.74
C THR A 50 11.32 -39.66 -7.35
N LEU A 51 10.73 -39.42 -6.18
CA LEU A 51 10.51 -38.07 -5.63
C LEU A 51 11.76 -37.42 -5.00
N ARG A 52 12.89 -38.14 -4.91
CA ARG A 52 14.16 -37.62 -4.40
C ARG A 52 15.27 -37.70 -5.45
N THR A 53 15.33 -36.69 -6.31
CA THR A 53 16.59 -36.29 -6.96
C THR A 53 17.23 -35.13 -6.20
N GLU A 54 17.30 -35.21 -4.87
CA GLU A 54 18.12 -34.30 -4.07
C GLU A 54 18.83 -35.10 -2.96
N ALA A 55 20.06 -35.52 -3.25
CA ALA A 55 21.03 -35.85 -2.22
C ALA A 55 21.82 -34.56 -1.90
N PRO A 56 21.73 -34.02 -0.67
CA PRO A 56 22.25 -32.68 -0.35
C PRO A 56 23.78 -32.55 -0.38
N SER A 57 24.55 -33.65 -0.26
CA SER A 57 26.02 -33.56 -0.17
C SER A 57 26.72 -33.38 -1.52
N GLN A 58 26.20 -33.95 -2.61
CA GLN A 58 26.80 -33.79 -3.95
C GLN A 58 26.41 -32.46 -4.61
N SER A 59 25.20 -31.95 -4.32
CA SER A 59 24.73 -30.64 -4.78
C SER A 59 25.63 -29.51 -4.26
N ILE A 60 26.02 -29.52 -2.98
CA ILE A 60 26.86 -28.44 -2.41
C ILE A 60 28.27 -28.38 -3.04
N ALA A 61 28.85 -29.52 -3.42
CA ALA A 61 30.16 -29.56 -4.09
C ALA A 61 30.07 -29.05 -5.54
N ALA A 62 29.00 -29.42 -6.26
CA ALA A 62 28.72 -28.93 -7.61
C ALA A 62 28.40 -27.43 -7.62
N THR A 63 27.60 -26.94 -6.66
CA THR A 63 27.26 -25.52 -6.48
C THR A 63 28.50 -24.68 -6.17
N ARG A 64 29.46 -25.19 -5.37
CA ARG A 64 30.74 -24.49 -5.13
C ARG A 64 31.65 -24.46 -6.36
N LEU A 65 31.63 -25.50 -7.19
CA LEU A 65 32.40 -25.54 -8.44
C LEU A 65 31.85 -24.54 -9.46
N LEU A 66 30.52 -24.45 -9.60
CA LEU A 66 29.86 -23.51 -10.50
C LEU A 66 30.00 -22.05 -10.05
N ALA A 67 29.94 -21.79 -8.75
CA ALA A 67 30.21 -20.47 -8.19
C ALA A 67 31.66 -20.01 -8.41
N ARG A 68 32.63 -20.95 -8.44
CA ARG A 68 34.04 -20.65 -8.71
C ARG A 68 34.29 -20.26 -10.17
N GLU A 69 33.47 -20.76 -11.10
CA GLU A 69 33.50 -20.40 -12.53
C GLU A 69 32.60 -19.19 -12.86
N GLY A 70 32.07 -18.49 -11.85
CA GLY A 70 31.30 -17.25 -12.02
C GLY A 70 29.84 -17.45 -12.45
N ILE A 71 29.31 -18.68 -12.39
CA ILE A 71 27.93 -18.99 -12.74
C ILE A 71 27.07 -18.95 -11.48
N ASN A 72 26.03 -18.11 -11.49
CA ASN A 72 25.10 -17.98 -10.37
C ASN A 72 24.19 -19.21 -10.28
N ALA A 73 24.55 -20.14 -9.41
CA ALA A 73 23.90 -21.44 -9.27
C ALA A 73 22.41 -21.33 -8.87
N ASP A 74 22.02 -20.28 -8.13
CA ASP A 74 20.64 -20.06 -7.73
C ASP A 74 19.77 -19.60 -8.90
N GLN A 75 20.33 -18.80 -9.80
CA GLN A 75 19.65 -18.38 -11.03
C GLN A 75 19.54 -19.56 -12.01
N LEU A 76 20.61 -20.34 -12.18
CA LEU A 76 20.60 -21.52 -13.04
C LEU A 76 19.63 -22.61 -12.53
N ALA A 77 19.51 -22.80 -11.22
CA ALA A 77 18.53 -23.72 -10.64
C ALA A 77 17.08 -23.26 -10.86
N LYS A 78 16.82 -21.95 -10.83
CA LYS A 78 15.51 -21.38 -11.18
C LYS A 78 15.21 -21.51 -12.68
N ASP A 79 16.21 -21.28 -13.52
CA ASP A 79 16.07 -21.41 -14.97
C ASP A 79 15.90 -22.89 -15.37
N LEU A 80 16.61 -23.84 -14.73
CA LEU A 80 16.40 -25.28 -14.91
C LEU A 80 15.01 -25.74 -14.47
N LYS A 81 14.47 -25.21 -13.35
CA LYS A 81 13.08 -25.46 -12.94
C LYS A 81 12.07 -24.91 -13.94
N SER A 82 12.42 -23.84 -14.67
CA SER A 82 11.59 -23.33 -15.77
C SER A 82 11.71 -24.16 -17.07
N PHE A 83 12.83 -24.88 -17.22
CA PHE A 83 13.15 -25.73 -18.36
C PHE A 83 12.84 -27.22 -18.16
N GLU A 84 12.39 -27.64 -16.97
CA GLU A 84 11.78 -28.95 -16.79
C GLU A 84 10.54 -29.02 -17.70
N LEU A 85 10.74 -29.60 -18.88
CA LEU A 85 9.70 -30.03 -19.79
C LEU A 85 8.66 -30.76 -18.94
N LYS A 86 7.47 -30.15 -18.83
CA LYS A 86 6.25 -30.81 -18.37
C LYS A 86 6.34 -32.26 -18.80
N THR A 87 6.38 -33.19 -17.86
CA THR A 87 6.09 -34.58 -18.17
C THR A 87 4.74 -34.57 -18.86
N THR A 88 4.73 -34.79 -20.18
CA THR A 88 3.51 -34.74 -21.02
C THR A 88 2.50 -35.83 -20.63
N PHE A 89 2.86 -36.67 -19.66
CA PHE A 89 2.00 -37.55 -18.90
C PHE A 89 2.28 -37.31 -17.42
N GLU A 90 1.79 -36.19 -16.89
CA GLU A 90 1.35 -36.21 -15.50
C GLU A 90 0.08 -37.07 -15.55
N ASP A 91 0.15 -38.30 -15.05
CA ASP A 91 -1.03 -39.13 -14.90
C ASP A 91 -2.09 -38.27 -14.20
N VAL A 92 -3.22 -38.05 -14.88
CA VAL A 92 -4.41 -37.34 -14.36
C VAL A 92 -5.02 -38.09 -13.15
N PHE A 93 -4.30 -39.07 -12.60
CA PHE A 93 -4.70 -39.91 -11.50
C PHE A 93 -3.85 -39.62 -10.26
N PRO A 94 -4.45 -38.94 -9.28
CA PRO A 94 -4.20 -39.24 -7.89
C PRO A 94 -5.42 -39.97 -7.30
N VAL A 95 -5.12 -41.18 -6.79
CA VAL A 95 -5.81 -41.92 -5.71
C VAL A 95 -7.09 -42.68 -6.11
N GLU A 96 -7.07 -43.97 -5.78
CA GLU A 96 -8.19 -44.90 -5.80
C GLU A 96 -9.35 -44.36 -4.95
N ALA A 97 -10.47 -44.01 -5.60
CA ALA A 97 -11.69 -43.66 -4.91
C ALA A 97 -12.11 -44.83 -3.98
N THR A 98 -12.21 -44.57 -2.68
CA THR A 98 -12.56 -45.61 -1.69
C THR A 98 -14.06 -45.86 -1.60
N SER A 99 -14.87 -45.09 -2.34
CA SER A 99 -16.33 -45.24 -2.43
C SER A 99 -16.85 -44.99 -3.85
N VAL A 100 -18.03 -45.56 -4.16
CA VAL A 100 -18.65 -45.49 -5.50
C VAL A 100 -19.10 -44.05 -5.82
N GLU A 101 -19.62 -43.31 -4.85
CA GLU A 101 -20.00 -41.90 -5.00
C GLU A 101 -18.81 -41.00 -5.35
N GLU A 102 -17.67 -41.22 -4.70
CA GLU A 102 -16.45 -40.46 -4.95
C GLU A 102 -15.88 -40.77 -6.35
N TYR A 103 -15.99 -42.03 -6.79
CA TYR A 103 -15.67 -42.44 -8.15
C TYR A 103 -16.59 -41.77 -9.19
N LEU A 104 -17.91 -41.75 -8.95
CA LEU A 104 -18.86 -41.12 -9.88
C LEU A 104 -18.67 -39.61 -9.97
N GLN A 105 -18.33 -38.96 -8.85
CA GLN A 105 -18.02 -37.53 -8.83
C GLN A 105 -16.72 -37.23 -9.59
N GLN A 106 -15.70 -38.07 -9.44
CA GLN A 106 -14.45 -37.96 -10.18
C GLN A 106 -14.63 -38.21 -11.68
N VAL A 107 -15.46 -39.19 -12.08
CA VAL A 107 -15.83 -39.44 -13.48
C VAL A 107 -16.60 -38.26 -14.07
N HIS A 108 -17.46 -37.62 -13.29
CA HIS A 108 -18.19 -36.42 -13.71
C HIS A 108 -17.25 -35.22 -13.93
N GLU A 109 -16.33 -34.98 -12.99
CA GLU A 109 -15.32 -33.93 -13.11
C GLU A 109 -14.38 -34.18 -14.32
N MET A 110 -14.02 -35.45 -14.57
CA MET A 110 -13.25 -35.87 -15.74
C MET A 110 -13.96 -35.57 -17.05
N ALA A 111 -15.25 -35.93 -17.15
CA ALA A 111 -16.04 -35.66 -18.35
C ALA A 111 -16.14 -34.15 -18.63
N MET A 112 -16.27 -33.34 -17.57
CA MET A 112 -16.29 -31.87 -17.67
C MET A 112 -14.95 -31.31 -18.16
N VAL A 113 -13.82 -31.74 -17.58
CA VAL A 113 -12.48 -31.27 -17.98
C VAL A 113 -12.14 -31.69 -19.42
N SER A 114 -12.47 -32.92 -19.80
CA SER A 114 -12.28 -33.40 -21.18
C SER A 114 -13.10 -32.58 -22.19
N SER A 115 -14.36 -32.30 -21.87
CA SER A 115 -15.24 -31.47 -22.71
C SER A 115 -14.69 -30.04 -22.87
N VAL A 116 -14.12 -29.46 -21.81
CA VAL A 116 -13.49 -28.13 -21.86
C VAL A 116 -12.23 -28.14 -22.70
N GLN A 117 -11.39 -29.16 -22.59
CA GLN A 117 -10.18 -29.29 -23.40
C GLN A 117 -10.50 -29.49 -24.89
N GLU A 118 -11.53 -30.28 -25.21
CA GLU A 118 -11.99 -30.46 -26.59
C GLU A 118 -12.57 -29.16 -27.16
N ALA A 119 -13.39 -28.44 -26.38
CA ALA A 119 -13.88 -27.12 -26.77
C ALA A 119 -12.75 -26.10 -26.97
N GLN A 120 -11.71 -26.12 -26.13
CA GLN A 120 -10.55 -25.24 -26.29
C GLN A 120 -9.75 -25.58 -27.57
N LYS A 121 -9.58 -26.87 -27.87
CA LYS A 121 -8.91 -27.34 -29.09
C LYS A 121 -9.69 -26.95 -30.34
N ASP A 122 -11.01 -27.07 -30.32
CA ASP A 122 -11.88 -26.66 -31.41
C ASP A 122 -11.96 -25.14 -31.57
N ASN A 123 -11.89 -24.38 -30.48
CA ASN A 123 -11.78 -22.92 -30.53
C ASN A 123 -10.47 -22.47 -31.19
N ILE A 124 -9.34 -23.07 -30.83
CA ILE A 124 -8.04 -22.76 -31.46
C ILE A 124 -8.06 -23.12 -32.95
N ARG A 125 -8.63 -24.27 -33.31
CA ARG A 125 -8.79 -24.69 -34.71
C ARG A 125 -9.69 -23.71 -35.48
N SER A 126 -10.80 -23.29 -34.88
CA SER A 126 -11.75 -22.34 -35.48
C SER A 126 -11.13 -20.95 -35.65
N PHE A 127 -10.36 -20.49 -34.66
CA PHE A 127 -9.60 -19.24 -34.75
C PHE A 127 -8.56 -19.27 -35.88
N ASN A 128 -7.78 -20.35 -35.97
CA ASN A 128 -6.80 -20.50 -37.05
C ASN A 128 -7.46 -20.53 -38.43
N ASN A 129 -8.59 -21.25 -38.58
CA ASN A 129 -9.35 -21.26 -39.82
C ASN A 129 -9.91 -19.87 -40.18
N TYR A 130 -10.39 -19.12 -39.18
CA TYR A 130 -10.85 -17.76 -39.37
C TYR A 130 -9.72 -16.82 -39.80
N MET A 131 -8.56 -16.89 -39.12
CA MET A 131 -7.39 -16.09 -39.46
C MET A 131 -6.90 -16.36 -40.88
N MET A 132 -6.84 -17.64 -41.29
CA MET A 132 -6.48 -18.01 -42.66
C MET A 132 -7.47 -17.46 -43.69
N LYS A 133 -8.76 -17.43 -43.36
CA LYS A 133 -9.79 -16.85 -44.22
C LYS A 133 -9.63 -15.33 -44.35
N VAL A 134 -9.34 -14.62 -43.26
CA VAL A 134 -9.08 -13.17 -43.27
C VAL A 134 -7.84 -12.85 -44.10
N LEU A 135 -6.75 -13.60 -43.92
CA LEU A 135 -5.53 -13.43 -44.71
C LEU A 135 -5.79 -13.66 -46.21
N GLU A 136 -6.59 -14.66 -46.58
CA GLU A 136 -6.97 -14.88 -47.97
C GLU A 136 -7.86 -13.74 -48.51
N GLU A 137 -8.81 -13.24 -47.72
CA GLU A 137 -9.66 -12.12 -48.12
C GLU A 137 -8.86 -10.82 -48.32
N ASP A 138 -7.91 -10.53 -47.44
CA ASP A 138 -6.99 -9.40 -47.55
C ASP A 138 -6.06 -9.54 -48.76
N TRP A 139 -5.51 -10.74 -48.99
CA TRP A 139 -4.73 -11.03 -50.18
C TRP A 139 -5.53 -10.80 -51.46
N GLN A 140 -6.76 -11.30 -51.53
CA GLN A 140 -7.63 -11.10 -52.69
C GLN A 140 -7.99 -9.63 -52.88
N LYS A 141 -8.10 -8.85 -51.80
CA LYS A 141 -8.33 -7.41 -51.86
C LYS A 141 -7.10 -6.68 -52.40
N GLU A 142 -5.91 -6.92 -51.87
CA GLU A 142 -4.68 -6.31 -52.39
C GLU A 142 -4.41 -6.69 -53.85
N LYS A 143 -4.67 -7.94 -54.23
CA LYS A 143 -4.58 -8.39 -55.63
C LYS A 143 -5.54 -7.61 -56.54
N ARG A 144 -6.78 -7.36 -56.10
CA ARG A 144 -7.76 -6.56 -56.85
C ARG A 144 -7.30 -5.11 -56.97
N ASP A 145 -6.81 -4.52 -55.89
CA ASP A 145 -6.34 -3.14 -55.85
C ASP A 145 -5.10 -2.95 -56.74
N PHE A 146 -4.18 -3.91 -56.72
CA PHE A 146 -3.02 -3.96 -57.61
C PHE A 146 -3.43 -4.05 -59.08
N LEU A 147 -4.36 -4.94 -59.44
CA LEU A 147 -4.85 -5.06 -60.82
C LEU A 147 -5.59 -3.79 -61.29
N GLN A 148 -6.34 -3.14 -60.40
CA GLN A 148 -6.99 -1.86 -60.68
C GLN A 148 -5.96 -0.74 -60.86
N SER A 149 -4.85 -0.75 -60.11
CA SER A 149 -3.77 0.22 -60.26
C SER A 149 -3.05 0.09 -61.61
N LEU A 150 -2.86 -1.14 -62.12
CA LEU A 150 -2.27 -1.39 -63.44
C LEU A 150 -3.19 -0.93 -64.58
N ASN A 151 -4.51 -1.07 -64.43
CA ASN A 151 -5.48 -0.56 -65.42
C ASN A 151 -5.55 0.98 -65.47
N ARG A 152 -5.11 1.68 -64.42
CA ARG A 152 -5.00 3.16 -64.43
C ARG A 152 -3.73 3.67 -65.13
N ILE A 153 -2.70 2.83 -65.25
CA ILE A 153 -1.44 3.20 -65.91
C ILE A 153 -1.57 3.12 -67.46
N SER A 154 -2.57 2.42 -67.99
CA SER A 154 -2.80 2.31 -69.44
C SER A 154 -3.66 3.42 -70.05
N THR A 155 -4.20 4.34 -69.25
CA THR A 155 -5.17 5.36 -69.71
C THR A 155 -4.81 6.79 -69.27
N LEU A 156 -3.66 7.31 -69.72
CA LEU A 156 -3.41 8.76 -69.74
C LEU A 156 -2.75 9.20 -71.07
N PRO A 157 -3.26 10.26 -71.73
CA PRO A 157 -2.73 10.75 -73.00
C PRO A 157 -1.53 11.69 -72.82
N ARG A 158 -0.61 11.60 -73.78
CA ARG A 158 0.57 12.47 -74.02
C ARG A 158 0.21 13.96 -74.03
N THR A 159 0.90 14.76 -73.21
CA THR A 159 1.13 16.19 -73.53
C THR A 159 2.49 16.68 -72.97
N ASN A 160 3.42 16.91 -73.91
CA ASN A 160 4.60 17.81 -74.01
C ASN A 160 5.12 18.53 -72.74
N MET A 161 6.37 18.36 -72.28
CA MET A 161 7.73 18.69 -72.82
C MET A 161 8.20 20.16 -72.65
N ASN A 162 9.38 20.26 -72.00
CA ASN A 162 10.46 21.27 -72.03
C ASN A 162 10.43 22.42 -70.99
N ALA A 163 11.53 22.84 -70.34
CA ALA A 163 12.95 22.43 -70.23
C ALA A 163 13.63 23.42 -69.23
N ASN A 164 14.41 23.03 -68.21
CA ASN A 164 15.89 22.96 -68.11
C ASN A 164 16.28 23.54 -66.72
N SER A 165 17.36 23.20 -65.99
CA SER A 165 18.62 22.49 -66.25
C SER A 165 19.26 22.06 -64.92
N ASN A 166 19.95 20.90 -64.93
CA ASN A 166 20.76 20.35 -63.85
C ASN A 166 22.23 20.83 -63.91
N VAL A 167 23.01 20.40 -62.89
CA VAL A 167 24.48 20.46 -62.68
C VAL A 167 24.88 21.64 -61.78
N GLY A 168 25.55 21.51 -60.64
CA GLY A 168 26.30 20.44 -60.00
C GLY A 168 27.55 21.08 -59.32
N THR A 169 28.11 20.40 -58.31
CA THR A 169 29.47 20.55 -57.72
C THR A 169 29.68 21.46 -56.47
N ARG A 170 30.10 20.80 -55.38
CA ARG A 170 30.87 21.29 -54.18
C ARG A 170 32.28 21.83 -54.61
N PRO A 171 33.25 22.27 -53.75
CA PRO A 171 33.39 22.23 -52.28
C PRO A 171 34.12 23.41 -51.54
N GLY A 172 34.03 23.40 -50.19
CA GLY A 172 35.15 23.53 -49.23
C GLY A 172 35.76 24.91 -48.90
N GLN A 173 35.78 25.28 -47.60
CA GLN A 173 37.01 25.72 -46.90
C GLN A 173 36.81 25.93 -45.39
N ILE A 174 37.89 25.65 -44.67
CA ILE A 174 38.15 25.76 -43.22
C ILE A 174 38.78 27.14 -42.93
N MET A 175 38.42 27.81 -41.82
CA MET A 175 39.33 28.25 -40.72
C MET A 175 38.78 29.43 -39.89
N SER A 176 38.49 29.12 -38.63
CA SER A 176 38.74 29.76 -37.33
C SER A 176 39.19 31.24 -37.11
N ILE A 177 38.51 31.81 -36.10
CA ILE A 177 38.92 32.72 -34.99
C ILE A 177 38.97 34.24 -35.23
N ALA A 178 38.07 34.95 -34.51
CA ALA A 178 38.43 36.07 -33.64
C ALA A 178 37.39 36.22 -32.51
N SER A 179 37.87 36.44 -31.30
CA SER A 179 37.15 36.58 -30.04
C SER A 179 36.86 38.05 -29.70
N SER A 180 35.74 38.31 -29.02
CA SER A 180 35.62 39.36 -28.00
C SER A 180 34.47 39.05 -27.03
N PRO A 181 34.57 39.42 -25.75
CA PRO A 181 33.74 38.88 -24.67
C PRO A 181 32.61 39.83 -24.26
N GLN A 182 31.43 39.30 -23.95
CA GLN A 182 30.52 39.99 -23.04
C GLN A 182 29.57 39.01 -22.31
N VAL A 183 29.44 39.31 -21.02
CA VAL A 183 28.90 38.52 -19.91
C VAL A 183 27.40 38.21 -20.03
N SER A 184 27.01 36.95 -19.86
CA SER A 184 25.75 36.59 -19.18
C SER A 184 25.79 35.15 -18.67
N SER A 185 25.64 34.99 -17.37
CA SER A 185 25.51 33.72 -16.65
C SER A 185 24.25 32.97 -17.09
N GLY A 186 24.42 31.81 -17.73
CA GLY A 186 23.36 30.86 -18.03
C GLY A 186 23.92 29.46 -17.88
N MET A 187 23.61 28.83 -16.75
CA MET A 187 23.99 27.44 -16.48
C MET A 187 23.25 26.55 -17.47
N GLU A 188 24.00 25.85 -18.33
CA GLU A 188 23.50 24.89 -19.30
C GLU A 188 22.67 23.81 -18.59
N VAL A 189 21.41 23.70 -19.01
CA VAL A 189 20.56 22.55 -18.70
C VAL A 189 21.04 21.40 -19.58
N VAL A 190 21.79 20.49 -18.98
CA VAL A 190 21.97 19.13 -19.52
C VAL A 190 20.58 18.49 -19.56
N PRO A 191 20.13 17.90 -20.69
CA PRO A 191 18.82 17.28 -20.77
C PRO A 191 18.82 16.03 -19.89
N LEU A 192 18.09 16.10 -18.76
CA LEU A 192 17.92 14.98 -17.84
C LEU A 192 17.25 13.80 -18.56
N THR A 193 17.86 12.64 -18.39
CA THR A 193 17.28 11.30 -18.49
C THR A 193 15.83 11.28 -17.98
N SER A 194 14.93 10.64 -18.73
CA SER A 194 13.51 10.51 -18.37
C SER A 194 13.31 10.03 -16.93
N ILE A 195 12.69 10.86 -16.10
CA ILE A 195 12.31 10.54 -14.71
C ILE A 195 11.51 9.22 -14.68
N PRO A 196 11.85 8.24 -13.82
CA PRO A 196 11.11 6.98 -13.69
C PRO A 196 9.62 7.19 -13.41
N ILE A 197 8.76 6.31 -13.93
CA ILE A 197 7.29 6.39 -13.79
C ILE A 197 6.89 6.52 -12.31
N MET A 198 7.55 5.77 -11.43
CA MET A 198 7.31 5.80 -9.98
C MET A 198 7.53 7.19 -9.37
N GLU A 199 8.55 7.91 -9.81
CA GLU A 199 8.88 9.23 -9.26
C GLU A 199 7.89 10.30 -9.76
N LYS A 200 7.50 10.26 -11.03
CA LYS A 200 6.42 11.12 -11.57
C LYS A 200 5.12 10.91 -10.81
N LYS A 201 4.75 9.66 -10.57
CA LYS A 201 3.55 9.26 -9.84
C LYS A 201 3.59 9.71 -8.38
N ALA A 202 4.72 9.50 -7.69
CA ALA A 202 4.93 9.97 -6.34
C ALA A 202 4.77 11.49 -6.24
N SER A 203 5.37 12.25 -7.15
CA SER A 203 5.30 13.72 -7.19
C SER A 203 3.87 14.25 -7.40
N ILE A 204 3.13 13.67 -8.34
CA ILE A 204 1.76 14.10 -8.64
C ILE A 204 0.79 13.75 -7.51
N TYR A 205 0.91 12.55 -6.94
CA TYR A 205 0.09 12.16 -5.79
C TYR A 205 0.43 12.95 -4.52
N ALA A 206 1.70 13.27 -4.31
CA ALA A 206 2.15 14.15 -3.23
C ALA A 206 1.45 15.52 -3.28
N GLU A 207 1.27 16.09 -4.47
CA GLU A 207 0.55 17.36 -4.63
C GLU A 207 -0.93 17.23 -4.26
N VAL A 208 -1.58 16.12 -4.60
CA VAL A 208 -2.96 15.83 -4.16
C VAL A 208 -3.03 15.76 -2.63
N VAL A 209 -2.06 15.10 -1.98
CA VAL A 209 -2.00 15.00 -0.51
C VAL A 209 -1.84 16.38 0.15
N LYS A 210 -0.97 17.24 -0.39
CA LYS A 210 -0.83 18.63 0.09
C LYS A 210 -2.15 19.39 -0.01
N ASN A 211 -2.82 19.30 -1.16
CA ASN A 211 -4.09 19.99 -1.39
C ASN A 211 -5.22 19.45 -0.50
N LEU A 212 -5.21 18.14 -0.22
CA LEU A 212 -6.10 17.51 0.75
C LEU A 212 -5.87 18.07 2.16
N ASN A 213 -4.62 18.13 2.64
CA ASN A 213 -4.28 18.68 3.95
C ASN A 213 -4.69 20.16 4.07
N LYS A 214 -4.32 20.99 3.09
CA LYS A 214 -4.71 22.41 3.04
C LYS A 214 -6.24 22.62 3.05
N SER A 215 -6.98 21.75 2.35
CA SER A 215 -8.45 21.83 2.33
C SER A 215 -9.04 21.48 3.70
N ARG A 216 -8.49 20.45 4.37
CA ARG A 216 -8.90 20.06 5.72
C ARG A 216 -8.61 21.14 6.76
N GLU A 217 -7.44 21.78 6.69
CA GLU A 217 -7.07 22.91 7.56
C GLU A 217 -8.07 24.06 7.45
N ARG A 218 -8.59 24.31 6.25
CA ARG A 218 -9.59 25.36 5.98
C ARG A 218 -11.03 24.92 6.20
N GLY A 219 -11.27 23.65 6.56
CA GLY A 219 -12.60 23.06 6.69
C GLY A 219 -13.39 22.99 5.37
N LEU A 220 -12.70 22.95 4.22
CA LEU A 220 -13.32 22.90 2.90
C LEU A 220 -13.59 21.45 2.46
N PRO A 221 -14.70 21.18 1.72
CA PRO A 221 -14.94 19.88 1.16
C PRO A 221 -13.88 19.54 0.11
N PHE A 222 -13.38 18.31 0.15
CA PHE A 222 -12.42 17.79 -0.82
C PHE A 222 -12.88 16.41 -1.27
N LYS A 223 -12.61 16.05 -2.54
CA LYS A 223 -12.93 14.73 -3.11
C LYS A 223 -11.64 13.98 -3.42
N PRO A 224 -11.09 13.19 -2.48
CA PRO A 224 -9.81 12.52 -2.65
C PRO A 224 -9.80 11.56 -3.85
N ALA A 225 -10.80 10.69 -3.98
CA ALA A 225 -10.85 9.68 -5.04
C ALA A 225 -10.82 10.29 -6.45
N ALA A 226 -11.64 11.33 -6.70
CA ALA A 226 -11.68 12.03 -7.97
C ALA A 226 -10.36 12.78 -8.26
N SER A 227 -9.75 13.37 -7.24
CA SER A 227 -8.48 14.09 -7.36
C SER A 227 -7.33 13.16 -7.71
N PHE A 228 -7.20 12.01 -7.02
CA PHE A 228 -6.17 11.01 -7.34
C PHE A 228 -6.38 10.37 -8.71
N LYS A 229 -7.63 10.12 -9.12
CA LYS A 229 -7.93 9.64 -10.47
C LYS A 229 -7.47 10.64 -11.54
N SER A 230 -7.84 11.91 -11.41
CA SER A 230 -7.45 12.97 -12.34
C SER A 230 -5.93 13.13 -12.40
N ALA A 231 -5.28 13.04 -11.24
CA ALA A 231 -3.83 13.07 -11.10
C ALA A 231 -3.15 11.85 -11.77
N TYR A 232 -3.75 10.67 -11.72
CA TYR A 232 -3.26 9.51 -12.46
C TYR A 232 -3.47 9.66 -13.98
N GLU A 233 -4.60 10.21 -14.40
CA GLU A 233 -4.93 10.41 -15.81
C GLU A 233 -4.01 11.43 -16.50
N SER A 234 -3.46 12.40 -15.77
CA SER A 234 -2.51 13.39 -16.31
C SER A 234 -1.11 12.84 -16.57
N LEU A 235 -0.79 11.61 -16.12
CA LEU A 235 0.51 10.99 -16.34
C LEU A 235 0.72 10.50 -17.79
N ASP A 236 -0.34 10.47 -18.62
CA ASP A 236 -0.33 9.95 -20.00
C ASP A 236 0.47 8.63 -20.14
N ILE A 237 0.36 7.75 -19.13
CA ILE A 237 0.94 6.40 -19.18
C ILE A 237 0.07 5.63 -20.18
N ASP A 238 0.51 5.60 -21.43
CA ASP A 238 -0.15 4.86 -22.51
C ASP A 238 -0.40 3.42 -22.07
N GLY A 239 -1.68 3.05 -21.98
CA GLY A 239 -2.17 1.73 -21.59
C GLY A 239 -1.93 0.66 -22.67
N GLY A 240 -0.74 0.64 -23.27
CA GLY A 240 -0.33 -0.27 -24.34
C GLY A 240 0.19 -1.63 -23.87
N GLY A 241 0.09 -1.95 -22.58
CA GLY A 241 0.32 -3.31 -22.09
C GLY A 241 -0.98 -4.09 -22.23
N GLY A 242 -0.95 -5.28 -22.85
CA GLY A 242 -2.11 -6.19 -22.99
C GLY A 242 -2.70 -6.73 -21.67
N LYS A 243 -2.60 -5.97 -20.58
CA LYS A 243 -3.22 -6.18 -19.27
C LYS A 243 -4.71 -5.83 -19.36
N SER A 244 -5.55 -6.67 -18.76
CA SER A 244 -7.01 -6.52 -18.81
C SER A 244 -7.54 -5.46 -17.83
N VAL A 245 -6.80 -5.20 -16.74
CA VAL A 245 -7.13 -4.20 -15.73
C VAL A 245 -6.02 -3.16 -15.63
N THR A 246 -6.40 -1.89 -15.65
CA THR A 246 -5.49 -0.75 -15.49
C THR A 246 -5.76 -0.01 -14.18
N MET A 247 -4.79 0.73 -13.67
CA MET A 247 -5.02 1.57 -12.47
C MET A 247 -6.07 2.65 -12.70
N ARG A 248 -6.23 3.14 -13.95
CA ARG A 248 -7.35 4.03 -14.31
C ARG A 248 -8.70 3.38 -14.00
N LYS A 249 -8.84 2.08 -14.29
CA LYS A 249 -10.05 1.29 -13.98
C LYS A 249 -10.26 1.15 -12.47
N ILE A 250 -9.20 0.89 -11.71
CA ILE A 250 -9.26 0.82 -10.24
C ILE A 250 -9.64 2.17 -9.62
N TRP A 251 -9.03 3.27 -10.06
CA TRP A 251 -9.38 4.61 -9.58
C TRP A 251 -10.81 5.02 -9.94
N HIS A 252 -11.29 4.64 -11.13
CA HIS A 252 -12.69 4.84 -11.50
C HIS A 252 -13.63 4.03 -10.60
N LEU A 253 -13.30 2.77 -10.28
CA LEU A 253 -14.08 1.94 -9.37
C LEU A 253 -14.16 2.60 -7.98
N VAL A 254 -13.02 2.97 -7.41
CA VAL A 254 -12.95 3.63 -6.11
C VAL A 254 -13.74 4.94 -6.12
N GLN A 255 -13.62 5.75 -7.18
CA GLN A 255 -14.44 6.96 -7.30
C GLN A 255 -15.94 6.64 -7.26
N MET A 256 -16.42 5.66 -8.05
CA MET A 256 -17.84 5.30 -8.09
C MET A 256 -18.36 4.73 -6.76
N MET A 257 -17.50 4.06 -5.99
CA MET A 257 -17.84 3.58 -4.65
C MET A 257 -17.96 4.72 -3.63
N MET A 258 -17.26 5.83 -3.84
CA MET A 258 -17.13 6.91 -2.85
C MET A 258 -18.00 8.14 -3.18
N ASP A 259 -18.28 8.40 -4.45
CA ASP A 259 -19.19 9.46 -4.93
C ASP A 259 -20.67 8.98 -4.89
N GLY A 260 -21.12 8.50 -3.73
CA GLY A 260 -22.51 8.07 -3.51
C GLY A 260 -23.52 9.20 -3.79
N ASP A 261 -24.65 8.86 -4.40
CA ASP A 261 -25.73 9.81 -4.64
C ASP A 261 -26.39 10.17 -3.29
N PRO A 262 -26.50 11.46 -2.91
CA PRO A 262 -27.17 11.87 -1.66
C PRO A 262 -28.63 11.38 -1.53
N SER A 263 -29.26 10.94 -2.63
CA SER A 263 -30.57 10.29 -2.61
C SER A 263 -30.59 8.90 -1.93
N GLN A 264 -29.43 8.30 -1.67
CA GLN A 264 -29.26 6.94 -1.13
C GLN A 264 -29.18 6.86 0.40
N GLN A 265 -29.57 7.92 1.14
CA GLN A 265 -29.54 8.02 2.61
C GLN A 265 -30.27 6.91 3.39
N ARG A 266 -31.01 6.02 2.72
CA ARG A 266 -31.78 4.92 3.33
C ARG A 266 -31.06 3.57 3.36
N VAL A 267 -29.86 3.47 2.81
CA VAL A 267 -29.14 2.21 2.57
C VAL A 267 -27.88 2.14 3.43
N SER A 268 -27.48 0.94 3.87
CA SER A 268 -26.23 0.79 4.64
C SER A 268 -25.01 1.23 3.84
N VAL A 269 -23.91 1.49 4.55
CA VAL A 269 -22.61 1.81 3.95
C VAL A 269 -22.16 0.69 3.01
N ARG A 270 -22.24 -0.56 3.47
CA ARG A 270 -21.84 -1.76 2.71
C ARG A 270 -22.61 -1.88 1.39
N MET A 271 -23.92 -1.62 1.42
CA MET A 271 -24.74 -1.68 0.22
C MET A 271 -24.53 -0.46 -0.69
N SER A 272 -24.26 0.73 -0.14
CA SER A 272 -23.90 1.91 -0.93
C SER A 272 -22.62 1.67 -1.76
N LEU A 273 -21.61 1.03 -1.15
CA LEU A 273 -20.39 0.60 -1.84
C LEU A 273 -20.68 -0.44 -2.94
N THR A 274 -21.57 -1.39 -2.65
CA THR A 274 -22.02 -2.42 -3.61
C THR A 274 -22.69 -1.78 -4.82
N ILE A 275 -23.55 -0.79 -4.63
CA ILE A 275 -24.20 -0.03 -5.72
C ILE A 275 -23.14 0.71 -6.55
N GLY A 276 -22.17 1.36 -5.91
CA GLY A 276 -21.06 2.02 -6.61
C GLY A 276 -20.21 1.06 -7.45
N ALA A 277 -19.89 -0.13 -6.90
CA ALA A 277 -19.19 -1.19 -7.63
C ALA A 277 -20.01 -1.72 -8.82
N ARG A 278 -21.33 -1.90 -8.65
CA ARG A 278 -22.24 -2.27 -9.74
C ARG A 278 -22.26 -1.21 -10.84
N ARG A 279 -22.36 0.07 -10.48
CA ARG A 279 -22.36 1.20 -11.43
C ARG A 279 -21.06 1.29 -12.21
N HIS A 280 -19.91 1.01 -11.58
CA HIS A 280 -18.63 0.90 -12.28
C HIS A 280 -18.68 -0.17 -13.39
N LEU A 281 -19.22 -1.35 -13.08
CA LEU A 281 -19.35 -2.44 -14.06
C LEU A 281 -20.35 -2.11 -15.17
N GLU A 282 -21.42 -1.39 -14.85
CA GLU A 282 -22.42 -0.92 -15.82
C GLU A 282 -21.82 0.04 -16.84
N LEU A 283 -21.10 1.08 -16.39
CA LEU A 283 -20.40 2.02 -17.26
C LEU A 283 -19.31 1.33 -18.10
N GLY A 284 -18.63 0.34 -17.52
CA GLY A 284 -17.67 -0.48 -18.26
C GLY A 284 -18.32 -1.25 -19.41
N HIS A 285 -19.55 -1.73 -19.22
CA HIS A 285 -20.30 -2.45 -20.26
C HIS A 285 -20.91 -1.52 -21.29
N GLU A 286 -21.38 -0.33 -20.89
CA GLU A 286 -21.78 0.71 -21.83
C GLU A 286 -20.64 1.01 -22.81
N LYS A 287 -19.42 1.21 -22.30
CA LYS A 287 -18.24 1.42 -23.14
C LYS A 287 -18.00 0.26 -24.09
N TYR A 288 -18.08 -0.98 -23.60
CA TYR A 288 -17.95 -2.17 -24.44
C TYR A 288 -19.01 -2.24 -25.55
N ILE A 289 -20.27 -1.89 -25.26
CA ILE A 289 -21.34 -1.82 -26.25
C ILE A 289 -20.99 -0.80 -27.33
N MET A 290 -20.55 0.40 -26.92
CA MET A 290 -20.16 1.44 -27.87
C MET A 290 -18.97 1.01 -28.73
N ASP A 291 -17.91 0.44 -28.14
CA ASP A 291 -16.74 -0.05 -28.87
C ASP A 291 -17.14 -1.17 -29.87
N THR A 292 -18.09 -2.03 -29.49
CA THR A 292 -18.63 -3.08 -30.37
C THR A 292 -19.42 -2.49 -31.55
N ILE A 293 -20.22 -1.44 -31.31
CA ILE A 293 -20.97 -0.73 -32.36
C ILE A 293 -20.01 -0.03 -33.32
N HIS A 294 -18.99 0.67 -32.81
CA HIS A 294 -18.01 1.38 -33.63
C HIS A 294 -17.14 0.44 -34.46
N SER A 295 -16.85 -0.77 -33.98
CA SER A 295 -16.12 -1.79 -34.75
C SER A 295 -16.97 -2.47 -35.83
N HIS A 296 -18.31 -2.42 -35.71
CA HIS A 296 -19.24 -3.06 -36.65
C HIS A 296 -20.35 -2.11 -37.15
N PRO A 297 -20.01 -0.93 -37.73
CA PRO A 297 -21.00 0.13 -37.99
C PRO A 297 -22.07 -0.27 -39.01
N ALA A 298 -21.69 -1.03 -40.04
CA ALA A 298 -22.63 -1.50 -41.07
C ALA A 298 -23.68 -2.47 -40.51
N GLN A 299 -23.31 -3.29 -39.51
CA GLN A 299 -24.20 -4.27 -38.89
C GLN A 299 -25.05 -3.63 -37.79
N ALA A 300 -24.47 -2.69 -37.04
CA ALA A 300 -25.16 -1.94 -35.99
C ALA A 300 -26.37 -1.17 -36.53
N ALA A 301 -26.23 -0.59 -37.74
CA ALA A 301 -27.25 0.23 -38.40
C ALA A 301 -27.90 1.26 -37.44
N LEU A 302 -27.08 1.91 -36.60
CA LEU A 302 -27.56 2.83 -35.56
C LEU A 302 -28.29 4.05 -36.15
N GLY A 303 -27.95 4.46 -37.37
CA GLY A 303 -28.54 5.61 -38.05
C GLY A 303 -28.27 6.93 -37.30
N GLY A 304 -29.21 7.87 -37.38
CA GLY A 304 -29.17 9.14 -36.63
C GLY A 304 -29.78 9.09 -35.21
N GLY A 305 -30.11 7.89 -34.70
CA GLY A 305 -30.75 7.73 -33.40
C GLY A 305 -29.78 7.94 -32.24
N VAL A 306 -30.02 8.94 -31.39
CA VAL A 306 -29.14 9.28 -30.25
C VAL A 306 -29.50 8.61 -28.92
N GLY A 307 -30.64 7.91 -28.84
CA GLY A 307 -31.16 7.34 -27.59
C GLY A 307 -30.46 6.05 -27.14
N ASN A 308 -30.37 5.83 -25.82
CA ASN A 308 -29.71 4.66 -25.23
C ASN A 308 -30.34 3.33 -25.68
N LEU A 309 -31.67 3.27 -25.76
CA LEU A 309 -32.36 2.07 -26.24
C LEU A 309 -32.00 1.72 -27.70
N GLN A 310 -31.76 2.73 -28.55
CA GLN A 310 -31.32 2.49 -29.93
C GLN A 310 -29.89 1.94 -29.97
N ARG A 311 -29.01 2.38 -29.05
CA ARG A 311 -27.66 1.79 -28.89
C ARG A 311 -27.74 0.31 -28.52
N ILE A 312 -28.62 -0.05 -27.57
CA ILE A 312 -28.86 -1.46 -27.21
C ILE A 312 -29.40 -2.27 -28.39
N ARG A 313 -30.37 -1.74 -29.14
CA ARG A 313 -30.90 -2.41 -30.33
C ARG A 313 -29.85 -2.61 -31.42
N ALA A 314 -29.02 -1.60 -31.67
CA ALA A 314 -27.91 -1.69 -32.60
C ALA A 314 -26.89 -2.77 -32.19
N PHE A 315 -26.59 -2.86 -30.89
CA PHE A 315 -25.77 -3.93 -30.35
C PHE A 315 -26.41 -5.31 -30.48
N LEU A 316 -27.72 -5.42 -30.26
CA LEU A 316 -28.46 -6.68 -30.45
C LEU A 316 -28.49 -7.13 -31.91
N ARG A 317 -28.53 -6.21 -32.90
CA ARG A 317 -28.40 -6.56 -34.33
C ARG A 317 -27.08 -7.27 -34.63
N ILE A 318 -25.99 -6.82 -33.99
CA ILE A 318 -24.68 -7.46 -34.13
C ILE A 318 -24.70 -8.85 -33.47
N ARG A 319 -25.18 -8.95 -32.22
CA ARG A 319 -25.12 -10.19 -31.44
C ARG A 319 -26.09 -11.28 -31.90
N LEU A 320 -27.27 -10.90 -32.39
CA LEU A 320 -28.36 -11.79 -32.78
C LEU A 320 -28.53 -11.89 -34.29
N ARG A 321 -27.49 -11.53 -35.06
CA ARG A 321 -27.51 -11.52 -36.53
C ARG A 321 -28.05 -12.82 -37.12
N ASP A 322 -27.66 -13.95 -36.55
CA ASP A 322 -27.98 -15.28 -37.08
C ASP A 322 -29.35 -15.82 -36.60
N TYR A 323 -30.05 -15.08 -35.74
CA TYR A 323 -31.33 -15.50 -35.15
C TYR A 323 -32.55 -15.13 -36.00
N GLY A 324 -32.38 -14.30 -37.04
CA GLY A 324 -33.44 -13.87 -37.95
C GLY A 324 -33.87 -12.41 -37.73
N LEU A 325 -35.05 -12.05 -38.26
CA LEU A 325 -35.59 -10.69 -38.16
C LEU A 325 -36.01 -10.37 -36.72
N LEU A 326 -35.44 -9.32 -36.15
CA LEU A 326 -35.71 -8.89 -34.77
C LEU A 326 -37.02 -8.10 -34.69
N ASP A 327 -37.71 -8.20 -33.55
CA ASP A 327 -39.00 -7.54 -33.24
C ASP A 327 -39.02 -6.03 -33.50
N PHE A 328 -37.94 -5.31 -33.19
CA PHE A 328 -37.85 -3.87 -33.40
C PHE A 328 -37.46 -3.45 -34.84
N ASP A 329 -37.12 -4.40 -35.71
CA ASP A 329 -36.83 -4.18 -37.13
C ASP A 329 -37.96 -4.71 -38.04
N ALA A 330 -38.98 -5.34 -37.46
CA ALA A 330 -40.12 -5.88 -38.20
C ALA A 330 -41.08 -4.76 -38.65
N GLY A 331 -41.22 -4.57 -39.96
CA GLY A 331 -42.33 -3.80 -40.54
C GLY A 331 -43.65 -4.61 -40.60
N ASP A 332 -44.73 -4.00 -41.08
CA ASP A 332 -46.07 -4.63 -41.19
C ASP A 332 -46.16 -5.83 -42.16
N ALA A 333 -45.12 -6.09 -42.96
CA ALA A 333 -45.13 -7.08 -44.03
C ALA A 333 -44.72 -8.49 -43.54
N ARG A 334 -45.72 -9.32 -43.26
CA ARG A 334 -45.60 -10.66 -42.66
C ARG A 334 -45.15 -11.77 -43.64
N ARG A 335 -44.19 -12.60 -43.18
CA ARG A 335 -44.10 -14.05 -43.53
C ARG A 335 -43.69 -14.94 -42.34
N GLN A 336 -42.98 -14.43 -41.33
CA GLN A 336 -42.68 -15.13 -40.08
C GLN A 336 -42.78 -14.16 -38.88
N PRO A 337 -43.19 -14.62 -37.68
CA PRO A 337 -43.16 -13.77 -36.49
C PRO A 337 -41.71 -13.37 -36.20
N PRO A 338 -41.44 -12.10 -35.89
CA PRO A 338 -40.09 -11.68 -35.56
C PRO A 338 -39.63 -12.29 -34.24
N VAL A 339 -38.32 -12.35 -34.05
CA VAL A 339 -37.72 -12.79 -32.78
C VAL A 339 -38.03 -11.76 -31.70
N ASP A 340 -38.79 -12.16 -30.69
CA ASP A 340 -39.04 -11.34 -29.50
C ASP A 340 -37.73 -11.14 -28.73
N THR A 341 -37.28 -9.89 -28.63
CA THR A 341 -36.04 -9.54 -27.93
C THR A 341 -36.29 -8.81 -26.62
N THR A 342 -37.53 -8.82 -26.10
CA THR A 342 -37.93 -8.09 -24.89
C THR A 342 -36.97 -8.33 -23.73
N TRP A 343 -36.66 -9.59 -23.40
CA TRP A 343 -35.81 -9.94 -22.24
C TRP A 343 -34.35 -9.60 -22.46
N GLN A 344 -33.86 -9.68 -23.70
CA GLN A 344 -32.50 -9.29 -24.09
C GLN A 344 -32.35 -7.77 -23.99
N GLN A 345 -33.34 -7.00 -24.49
CA GLN A 345 -33.37 -5.54 -24.36
C GLN A 345 -33.36 -5.12 -22.89
N ILE A 346 -34.24 -5.68 -22.04
CA ILE A 346 -34.28 -5.37 -20.60
C ILE A 346 -32.94 -5.71 -19.93
N TYR A 347 -32.39 -6.90 -20.21
CA TYR A 347 -31.12 -7.34 -19.62
C TYR A 347 -29.96 -6.41 -19.98
N PHE A 348 -29.78 -6.09 -21.27
CA PHE A 348 -28.65 -5.25 -21.69
C PHE A 348 -28.84 -3.78 -21.31
N CYS A 349 -30.07 -3.28 -21.22
CA CYS A 349 -30.35 -1.98 -20.60
C CYS A 349 -29.90 -1.99 -19.13
N LEU A 350 -30.33 -2.99 -18.34
CA LEU A 350 -29.96 -3.12 -16.93
C LEU A 350 -28.43 -3.27 -16.75
N ARG A 351 -27.80 -4.12 -17.57
CA ARG A 351 -26.35 -4.39 -17.56
C ARG A 351 -25.50 -3.15 -17.89
N SER A 352 -26.08 -2.18 -18.60
CA SER A 352 -25.43 -0.91 -18.97
C SER A 352 -25.84 0.26 -18.07
N GLY A 353 -26.68 0.04 -17.05
CA GLY A 353 -27.20 1.11 -16.19
C GLY A 353 -28.30 2.00 -16.84
N PHE A 354 -28.85 1.59 -17.98
CA PHE A 354 -29.95 2.26 -18.67
C PHE A 354 -31.30 1.87 -18.05
N TYR A 355 -31.49 2.25 -16.79
CA TYR A 355 -32.61 1.81 -15.96
C TYR A 355 -33.97 2.31 -16.47
N ASP A 356 -34.05 3.55 -16.96
CA ASP A 356 -35.29 4.11 -17.49
C ASP A 356 -35.71 3.42 -18.80
N GLU A 357 -34.75 3.13 -19.67
CA GLU A 357 -34.99 2.36 -20.90
C GLU A 357 -35.44 0.93 -20.58
N ALA A 358 -34.84 0.28 -19.57
CA ALA A 358 -35.26 -1.04 -19.12
C ALA A 358 -36.72 -1.04 -18.64
N ARG A 359 -37.13 -0.02 -17.86
CA ARG A 359 -38.52 0.17 -17.41
C ARG A 359 -39.47 0.38 -18.60
N ASN A 360 -39.10 1.23 -19.54
CA ASN A 360 -39.92 1.54 -20.71
C ASN A 360 -40.18 0.30 -21.58
N VAL A 361 -39.15 -0.54 -21.80
CA VAL A 361 -39.29 -1.81 -22.53
C VAL A 361 -40.19 -2.78 -21.77
N ALA A 362 -40.02 -2.91 -20.45
CA ALA A 362 -40.84 -3.80 -19.63
C ALA A 362 -42.33 -3.40 -19.61
N LEU A 363 -42.62 -2.08 -19.55
CA LEU A 363 -43.98 -1.54 -19.58
C LEU A 363 -44.65 -1.72 -20.95
N SER A 364 -43.89 -1.55 -22.03
CA SER A 364 -44.43 -1.59 -23.40
C SER A 364 -44.62 -3.01 -23.93
N SER A 365 -43.96 -4.01 -23.34
CA SER A 365 -44.02 -5.40 -23.79
C SER A 365 -45.05 -6.22 -23.01
N ARG A 366 -45.98 -6.85 -23.74
CA ARG A 366 -46.94 -7.79 -23.17
C ARG A 366 -46.24 -8.98 -22.47
N ALA A 367 -45.07 -9.39 -22.94
CA ALA A 367 -44.32 -10.51 -22.38
C ALA A 367 -43.73 -10.20 -20.99
N ALA A 368 -43.44 -8.92 -20.70
CA ALA A 368 -42.81 -8.47 -19.47
C ALA A 368 -43.76 -7.70 -18.52
N HIS A 369 -45.06 -7.62 -18.83
CA HIS A 369 -46.04 -6.85 -18.04
C HIS A 369 -46.05 -7.22 -16.54
N GLN A 370 -45.95 -8.52 -16.21
CA GLN A 370 -45.89 -8.97 -14.80
C GLN A 370 -44.53 -8.70 -14.13
N PHE A 371 -43.46 -8.56 -14.90
CA PHE A 371 -42.12 -8.25 -14.42
C PHE A 371 -41.91 -6.75 -14.18
N SER A 372 -42.58 -5.91 -14.97
CA SER A 372 -42.45 -4.45 -14.91
C SER A 372 -42.57 -3.84 -13.50
N PRO A 373 -43.56 -4.17 -12.67
CA PRO A 373 -43.63 -3.62 -11.31
C PRO A 373 -42.46 -4.07 -10.43
N LEU A 374 -42.03 -5.34 -10.56
CA LEU A 374 -40.89 -5.88 -9.80
C LEU A 374 -39.59 -5.16 -10.17
N LEU A 375 -39.35 -4.98 -11.47
CA LEU A 375 -38.19 -4.26 -12.00
C LEU A 375 -38.19 -2.79 -11.56
N THR A 376 -39.36 -2.15 -11.58
CA THR A 376 -39.50 -0.74 -11.19
C THR A 376 -39.08 -0.56 -9.73
N GLU A 377 -39.55 -1.45 -8.84
CA GLU A 377 -39.17 -1.39 -7.44
C GLU A 377 -37.68 -1.66 -7.23
N TRP A 378 -37.13 -2.70 -7.86
CA TRP A 378 -35.69 -2.99 -7.76
C TRP A 378 -34.82 -1.79 -8.15
N ILE A 379 -35.19 -1.06 -9.20
CA ILE A 379 -34.48 0.14 -9.61
C ILE A 379 -34.67 1.28 -8.58
N ASN A 380 -35.89 1.49 -8.06
CA ASN A 380 -36.18 2.56 -7.09
C ASN A 380 -35.43 2.38 -5.77
N THR A 381 -35.25 1.13 -5.34
CA THR A 381 -34.57 0.80 -4.08
C THR A 381 -33.09 0.50 -4.26
N GLY A 382 -32.54 0.64 -5.47
CA GLY A 382 -31.15 0.34 -5.76
C GLY A 382 -30.77 -1.14 -5.61
N GLY A 383 -31.76 -2.04 -5.59
CA GLY A 383 -31.60 -3.47 -5.36
C GLY A 383 -32.15 -3.96 -4.00
N MET A 384 -32.54 -3.05 -3.12
CA MET A 384 -33.14 -3.36 -1.81
C MET A 384 -34.64 -3.59 -1.91
N VAL A 385 -35.06 -4.66 -2.59
CA VAL A 385 -36.49 -4.98 -2.77
C VAL A 385 -37.14 -5.49 -1.48
N PRO A 386 -38.42 -5.15 -1.22
CA PRO A 386 -39.22 -5.75 -0.15
C PRO A 386 -39.35 -7.28 -0.29
N GLU A 387 -39.58 -7.96 0.83
CA GLU A 387 -39.68 -9.43 0.88
C GLU A 387 -40.81 -9.97 -0.01
N GLU A 388 -41.93 -9.25 -0.10
CA GLU A 388 -43.07 -9.65 -0.94
C GLU A 388 -42.69 -9.69 -2.42
N ILE A 389 -41.91 -8.71 -2.88
CA ILE A 389 -41.45 -8.59 -4.27
C ILE A 389 -40.37 -9.63 -4.56
N ALA A 390 -39.46 -9.86 -3.62
CA ALA A 390 -38.45 -10.90 -3.72
C ALA A 390 -39.08 -12.30 -3.80
N SER A 391 -40.09 -12.57 -2.96
CA SER A 391 -40.83 -13.84 -2.95
C SER A 391 -41.60 -14.06 -4.26
N ALA A 392 -42.32 -13.05 -4.75
CA ALA A 392 -43.02 -13.12 -6.04
C ALA A 392 -42.07 -13.42 -7.21
N ALA A 393 -40.86 -12.83 -7.21
CA ALA A 393 -39.84 -13.13 -8.20
C ALA A 393 -39.27 -14.56 -8.05
N SER A 394 -39.11 -15.03 -6.81
CA SER A 394 -38.65 -16.39 -6.47
C SER A 394 -39.64 -17.47 -6.95
N GLU A 395 -40.94 -17.26 -6.75
CA GLU A 395 -42.00 -18.16 -7.22
C GLU A 395 -42.00 -18.30 -8.75
N GLU A 396 -41.84 -17.20 -9.48
CA GLU A 396 -41.74 -17.22 -10.94
C GLU A 396 -40.46 -17.92 -11.42
N CYS A 397 -39.33 -17.75 -10.72
CA CYS A 397 -38.10 -18.53 -10.98
C CYS A 397 -38.34 -20.03 -10.86
N GLU A 398 -38.94 -20.47 -9.74
CA GLU A 398 -39.30 -21.88 -9.54
C GLU A 398 -40.26 -22.39 -10.62
N ARG A 399 -41.24 -21.57 -11.02
CA ARG A 399 -42.17 -21.91 -12.11
C ARG A 399 -41.44 -22.10 -13.44
N LEU A 400 -40.50 -21.22 -13.78
CA LEU A 400 -39.69 -21.31 -15.00
C LEU A 400 -38.79 -22.54 -14.99
N LEU A 401 -38.15 -22.83 -13.86
CA LEU A 401 -37.29 -23.99 -13.68
C LEU A 401 -38.07 -25.31 -13.79
N ARG A 402 -39.26 -25.39 -13.19
CA ARG A 402 -40.14 -26.58 -13.30
C ARG A 402 -40.70 -26.80 -14.71
N THR A 403 -40.92 -25.72 -15.47
CA THR A 403 -41.47 -25.82 -16.82
C THR A 403 -40.42 -26.08 -17.89
N GLY A 404 -39.15 -25.74 -17.62
CA GLY A 404 -37.99 -26.02 -18.48
C GLY A 404 -37.57 -27.48 -18.56
N ASP A 405 -37.90 -28.28 -17.55
CA ASP A 405 -37.44 -29.67 -17.40
C ASP A 405 -38.25 -30.69 -18.25
N ARG A 406 -39.11 -30.21 -19.16
CA ARG A 406 -39.93 -31.06 -20.03
C ARG A 406 -39.26 -31.23 -21.39
N VAL A 407 -38.81 -32.45 -21.66
CA VAL A 407 -38.20 -32.87 -22.94
C VAL A 407 -39.06 -32.40 -24.13
N GLY A 408 -38.47 -31.59 -25.01
CA GLY A 408 -39.09 -31.16 -26.26
C GLY A 408 -39.75 -29.77 -26.28
N ARG A 409 -39.70 -28.98 -25.19
CA ARG A 409 -40.07 -27.54 -25.24
C ARG A 409 -38.84 -26.65 -25.33
N ALA A 410 -38.97 -25.50 -26.00
CA ALA A 410 -37.95 -24.46 -26.03
C ALA A 410 -37.46 -24.19 -24.60
N ALA A 411 -36.15 -24.28 -24.39
CA ALA A 411 -35.51 -23.86 -23.15
C ALA A 411 -36.08 -22.48 -22.78
N TYR A 412 -36.53 -22.30 -21.53
CA TYR A 412 -36.99 -21.00 -21.05
C TYR A 412 -35.98 -19.91 -21.43
N ASP A 413 -36.45 -18.69 -21.66
CA ASP A 413 -35.55 -17.58 -21.98
C ASP A 413 -34.57 -17.40 -20.81
N LYS A 414 -33.29 -17.68 -21.06
CA LYS A 414 -32.23 -17.65 -20.03
C LYS A 414 -32.07 -16.25 -19.45
N LYS A 415 -32.33 -15.19 -20.24
CA LYS A 415 -32.31 -13.80 -19.77
C LYS A 415 -33.50 -13.50 -18.87
N LYS A 416 -34.68 -14.06 -19.18
CA LYS A 416 -35.86 -13.99 -18.29
C LYS A 416 -35.54 -14.58 -16.92
N LEU A 417 -35.03 -15.82 -16.86
CA LEU A 417 -34.70 -16.47 -15.59
C LEU A 417 -33.65 -15.66 -14.80
N LEU A 418 -32.62 -15.16 -15.47
CA LEU A 418 -31.57 -14.35 -14.84
C LEU A 418 -32.14 -13.08 -14.19
N LEU A 419 -33.03 -12.38 -14.90
CA LEU A 419 -33.65 -11.14 -14.42
C LEU A 419 -34.53 -11.38 -13.19
N TYR A 420 -35.33 -12.45 -13.19
CA TYR A 420 -36.10 -12.83 -12.00
C TYR A 420 -35.20 -13.27 -10.83
N ALA A 421 -34.06 -13.94 -11.10
CA ALA A 421 -33.10 -14.32 -10.06
C ALA A 421 -32.41 -13.10 -9.44
N ILE A 422 -32.09 -12.06 -10.23
CA ILE A 422 -31.55 -10.79 -9.72
C ILE A 422 -32.54 -10.14 -8.75
N ILE A 423 -33.83 -10.11 -9.09
CA ILE A 423 -34.86 -9.50 -8.24
C ILE A 423 -35.15 -10.37 -7.01
N SER A 424 -35.20 -11.70 -7.16
CA SER A 424 -35.45 -12.58 -6.02
C SER A 424 -34.33 -12.51 -5.00
N GLY A 425 -33.07 -12.34 -5.44
CA GLY A 425 -31.90 -12.31 -4.56
C GLY A 425 -31.73 -13.61 -3.76
N SER A 426 -32.37 -14.70 -4.16
CA SER A 426 -32.38 -15.97 -3.42
C SER A 426 -31.10 -16.73 -3.70
N ARG A 427 -30.37 -17.07 -2.63
CA ARG A 427 -29.11 -17.84 -2.70
C ARG A 427 -29.27 -19.13 -3.48
N ARG A 428 -30.34 -19.88 -3.21
CA ARG A 428 -30.65 -21.15 -3.89
C ARG A 428 -30.74 -20.99 -5.41
N HIS A 429 -31.38 -19.92 -5.88
CA HIS A 429 -31.55 -19.65 -7.31
C HIS A 429 -30.23 -19.26 -7.97
N ILE A 430 -29.42 -18.46 -7.28
CA ILE A 430 -28.10 -18.04 -7.74
C ILE A 430 -27.15 -19.25 -7.84
N ASP A 431 -27.05 -20.05 -6.78
CA ASP A 431 -26.20 -21.26 -6.75
C ASP A 431 -26.62 -22.26 -7.83
N ARG A 432 -27.92 -22.41 -8.05
CA ARG A 432 -28.47 -23.26 -9.11
C ARG A 432 -28.11 -22.74 -10.51
N LEU A 433 -28.22 -21.44 -10.76
CA LEU A 433 -27.85 -20.83 -12.05
C LEU A 433 -26.36 -21.01 -12.35
N LEU A 434 -25.50 -20.82 -11.34
CA LEU A 434 -24.05 -21.01 -11.49
C LEU A 434 -23.67 -22.45 -11.82
N ARG A 435 -24.34 -23.43 -11.18
CA ARG A 435 -24.09 -24.85 -11.42
C ARG A 435 -24.68 -25.33 -12.74
N ASP A 436 -25.95 -25.00 -13.01
CA ASP A 436 -26.69 -25.57 -14.14
C ASP A 436 -26.38 -24.84 -15.46
N GLN A 437 -25.90 -23.59 -15.43
CA GLN A 437 -25.66 -22.75 -16.61
C GLN A 437 -24.37 -21.89 -16.50
N PRO A 438 -23.18 -22.50 -16.35
CA PRO A 438 -21.93 -21.76 -16.14
C PRO A 438 -21.53 -20.89 -17.35
N THR A 439 -21.99 -21.23 -18.56
CA THR A 439 -21.68 -20.49 -19.80
C THR A 439 -22.45 -19.17 -19.94
N LEU A 440 -23.34 -18.83 -19.00
CA LEU A 440 -24.07 -17.55 -19.01
C LEU A 440 -23.15 -16.34 -18.81
N PHE A 441 -22.01 -16.53 -18.16
CA PHE A 441 -21.06 -15.47 -17.85
C PHE A 441 -19.76 -15.72 -18.61
N SER A 442 -19.53 -14.96 -19.68
CA SER A 442 -18.31 -15.06 -20.49
C SER A 442 -17.13 -14.29 -19.89
N THR A 443 -17.38 -13.36 -18.97
CA THR A 443 -16.36 -12.52 -18.34
C THR A 443 -16.54 -12.50 -16.82
N ILE A 444 -15.45 -12.24 -16.10
CA ILE A 444 -15.50 -12.08 -14.64
C ILE A 444 -16.32 -10.84 -14.26
N GLU A 445 -16.31 -9.78 -15.08
CA GLU A 445 -17.15 -8.60 -14.88
C GLU A 445 -18.64 -8.91 -14.98
N ASP A 446 -19.06 -9.76 -15.93
CA ASP A 446 -20.47 -10.14 -16.05
C ASP A 446 -20.92 -11.02 -14.89
N PHE A 447 -20.05 -11.92 -14.42
CA PHE A 447 -20.28 -12.70 -13.20
C PHE A 447 -20.43 -11.77 -11.99
N LEU A 448 -19.47 -10.87 -11.75
CA LEU A 448 -19.50 -9.97 -10.59
C LEU A 448 -20.68 -8.99 -10.65
N TRP A 449 -21.02 -8.46 -11.82
CA TRP A 449 -22.19 -7.59 -11.97
C TRP A 449 -23.48 -8.33 -11.60
N PHE A 450 -23.62 -9.58 -12.04
CA PHE A 450 -24.79 -10.40 -11.69
C PHE A 450 -24.87 -10.65 -10.18
N GLN A 451 -23.76 -11.06 -9.57
CA GLN A 451 -23.71 -11.30 -8.12
C GLN A 451 -24.06 -10.04 -7.34
N LEU A 452 -23.38 -8.92 -7.62
CA LEU A 452 -23.63 -7.64 -6.93
C LEU A 452 -25.04 -7.09 -7.16
N SER A 453 -25.69 -7.42 -8.29
CA SER A 453 -27.09 -7.07 -8.55
C SER A 453 -28.08 -7.90 -7.71
N ALA A 454 -27.68 -9.11 -7.31
CA ALA A 454 -28.48 -10.04 -6.55
C ALA A 454 -28.21 -9.99 -5.03
N VAL A 455 -27.12 -9.35 -4.59
CA VAL A 455 -26.79 -9.17 -3.17
C VAL A 455 -27.93 -8.43 -2.44
N ARG A 456 -28.21 -8.86 -1.21
CA ARG A 456 -29.11 -8.20 -0.26
C ARG A 456 -28.37 -7.88 1.02
N ASP A 457 -28.74 -6.76 1.63
CA ASP A 457 -28.19 -6.35 2.91
C ASP A 457 -28.99 -7.01 4.04
N CYS A 458 -28.38 -7.97 4.71
CA CYS A 458 -28.96 -8.59 5.90
C CYS A 458 -28.38 -7.89 7.13
N PRO A 459 -29.21 -7.32 8.03
CA PRO A 459 -28.69 -6.71 9.24
C PRO A 459 -27.94 -7.78 10.05
N SER A 460 -26.69 -7.48 10.42
CA SER A 460 -25.85 -8.33 11.26
C SER A 460 -26.44 -8.44 12.67
N GLY A 461 -27.41 -9.33 12.83
CA GLY A 461 -28.01 -9.74 14.09
C GLY A 461 -28.56 -11.15 13.92
N PRO A 462 -28.74 -11.92 15.01
CA PRO A 462 -29.36 -13.23 14.93
C PRO A 462 -30.84 -13.01 14.57
N SER A 463 -31.17 -13.00 13.29
CA SER A 463 -32.56 -13.12 12.85
C SER A 463 -33.04 -14.51 13.24
N SER A 464 -33.63 -14.59 14.43
CA SER A 464 -34.40 -15.71 14.97
C SER A 464 -35.73 -15.90 14.21
N ILE A 465 -35.66 -15.84 12.88
CA ILE A 465 -36.76 -16.23 12.01
C ILE A 465 -36.21 -17.41 11.24
N VAL A 466 -36.79 -18.58 11.50
CA VAL A 466 -36.60 -19.78 10.69
C VAL A 466 -37.19 -19.45 9.30
N LEU A 467 -36.41 -18.77 8.47
CA LEU A 467 -36.72 -18.62 7.06
C LEU A 467 -36.67 -20.03 6.47
N SER A 468 -37.70 -20.38 5.72
CA SER A 468 -37.70 -21.63 4.96
C SER A 468 -36.47 -21.63 4.02
N ASP A 469 -35.84 -22.79 3.87
CA ASP A 469 -34.54 -23.01 3.18
C ASP A 469 -34.47 -22.41 1.75
N GLY A 470 -35.61 -22.07 1.13
CA GLY A 470 -35.70 -21.42 -0.19
C GLY A 470 -35.64 -19.89 -0.21
N LEU A 471 -35.79 -19.20 0.93
CA LEU A 471 -35.89 -17.73 1.02
C LEU A 471 -34.65 -17.05 1.58
N VAL A 472 -33.56 -17.81 1.84
CA VAL A 472 -32.31 -17.23 2.32
C VAL A 472 -31.74 -16.28 1.25
N PRO A 473 -31.63 -14.98 1.55
CA PRO A 473 -31.10 -14.01 0.61
C PRO A 473 -29.59 -14.21 0.42
N TYR A 474 -29.10 -13.91 -0.77
CA TYR A 474 -27.67 -13.95 -1.08
C TYR A 474 -26.97 -12.72 -0.51
N SER A 475 -26.01 -12.98 0.38
CA SER A 475 -25.27 -11.93 1.07
C SER A 475 -23.97 -11.60 0.36
N LEU A 476 -23.40 -10.43 0.68
CA LEU A 476 -22.06 -10.09 0.20
C LEU A 476 -21.00 -11.04 0.78
N ASP A 477 -21.23 -11.59 1.96
CA ASP A 477 -20.33 -12.58 2.57
C ASP A 477 -20.29 -13.88 1.76
N ASP A 478 -21.41 -14.32 1.20
CA ASP A 478 -21.46 -15.49 0.31
C ASP A 478 -20.58 -15.29 -0.93
N LEU A 479 -20.60 -14.09 -1.51
CA LEU A 479 -19.73 -13.73 -2.63
C LEU A 479 -18.26 -13.73 -2.23
N GLN A 480 -17.93 -13.11 -1.09
CA GLN A 480 -16.55 -13.06 -0.59
C GLN A 480 -16.02 -14.47 -0.28
N ILE A 481 -16.82 -15.33 0.34
CA ILE A 481 -16.47 -16.73 0.60
C ILE A 481 -16.22 -17.48 -0.71
N TYR A 482 -17.07 -17.29 -1.73
CA TYR A 482 -16.89 -17.93 -3.03
C TYR A 482 -15.57 -17.52 -3.70
N LEU A 483 -15.29 -16.21 -3.76
CA LEU A 483 -14.10 -15.67 -4.42
C LEU A 483 -12.80 -16.07 -3.70
N ASN A 484 -12.84 -16.13 -2.37
CA ASN A 484 -11.66 -16.44 -1.55
C ASN A 484 -11.29 -17.93 -1.53
N LYS A 485 -12.06 -18.81 -2.18
CA LYS A 485 -11.67 -20.21 -2.42
C LYS A 485 -10.49 -20.32 -3.37
N PHE A 486 -10.30 -19.32 -4.24
CA PHE A 486 -9.27 -19.31 -5.26
C PHE A 486 -8.08 -18.45 -4.84
N GLU A 487 -6.87 -18.95 -5.08
CA GLU A 487 -5.64 -18.20 -4.80
C GLU A 487 -5.46 -16.98 -5.72
N PRO A 488 -4.67 -15.97 -5.33
CA PRO A 488 -4.38 -14.81 -6.18
C PRO A 488 -3.80 -15.17 -7.57
N SER A 489 -3.05 -16.27 -7.65
CA SER A 489 -2.46 -16.79 -8.89
C SER A 489 -3.50 -17.15 -9.96
N TYR A 490 -4.66 -17.67 -9.53
CA TYR A 490 -5.79 -18.01 -10.39
C TYR A 490 -6.29 -16.80 -11.17
N TYR A 491 -6.42 -15.66 -10.49
CA TYR A 491 -6.94 -14.43 -11.08
C TYR A 491 -5.88 -13.66 -11.90
N THR A 492 -4.63 -13.64 -11.42
CA THR A 492 -3.56 -12.83 -12.02
C THR A 492 -2.87 -13.48 -13.22
N LYS A 493 -3.36 -14.64 -13.69
CA LYS A 493 -2.71 -15.44 -14.73
C LYS A 493 -1.24 -15.72 -14.37
N ASN A 494 -1.00 -16.14 -13.13
CA ASN A 494 0.33 -16.32 -12.53
C ASN A 494 1.19 -15.05 -12.55
N GLY A 495 0.61 -13.90 -12.13
CA GLY A 495 1.32 -12.62 -12.00
C GLY A 495 1.46 -11.79 -13.30
N LYS A 496 0.99 -12.29 -14.45
CA LYS A 496 1.02 -11.51 -15.71
C LYS A 496 0.08 -10.31 -15.69
N ASP A 497 -1.02 -10.41 -14.94
CA ASP A 497 -2.02 -9.35 -14.79
C ASP A 497 -2.30 -9.08 -13.30
N PRO A 498 -1.35 -8.43 -12.59
CA PRO A 498 -1.37 -8.33 -11.13
C PRO A 498 -2.54 -7.50 -10.60
N LEU A 499 -3.14 -6.62 -11.42
CA LEU A 499 -4.24 -5.76 -10.99
C LEU A 499 -5.62 -6.44 -11.01
N VAL A 500 -5.76 -7.62 -11.63
CA VAL A 500 -7.04 -8.33 -11.69
C VAL A 500 -7.51 -8.74 -10.29
N TYR A 501 -6.60 -9.27 -9.47
CA TYR A 501 -6.94 -9.70 -8.12
C TYR A 501 -7.39 -8.54 -7.20
N PRO A 502 -6.64 -7.43 -7.03
CA PRO A 502 -7.11 -6.31 -6.23
C PRO A 502 -8.37 -5.67 -6.81
N TYR A 503 -8.58 -5.68 -8.12
CA TYR A 503 -9.83 -5.24 -8.74
C TYR A 503 -11.03 -6.09 -8.33
N ILE A 504 -10.89 -7.43 -8.28
CA ILE A 504 -11.93 -8.35 -7.79
C ILE A 504 -12.19 -8.15 -6.29
N LEU A 505 -11.14 -7.95 -5.49
CA LEU A 505 -11.26 -7.66 -4.07
C LEU A 505 -12.02 -6.35 -3.83
N LEU A 506 -11.70 -5.28 -4.56
CA LEU A 506 -12.41 -4.00 -4.48
C LEU A 506 -13.87 -4.12 -4.90
N LEU A 507 -14.17 -4.84 -6.00
CA LEU A 507 -15.55 -5.08 -6.45
C LEU A 507 -16.38 -5.88 -5.43
N SER A 508 -15.75 -6.79 -4.69
CA SER A 508 -16.37 -7.56 -3.61
C SER A 508 -16.30 -6.86 -2.25
N ILE A 509 -15.90 -5.59 -2.21
CA ILE A 509 -15.82 -4.74 -1.01
C ILE A 509 -14.79 -5.26 0.03
N GLN A 510 -13.83 -6.07 -0.39
CA GLN A 510 -12.70 -6.53 0.43
C GLN A 510 -11.56 -5.50 0.37
N LEU A 511 -11.81 -4.33 0.96
CA LEU A 511 -10.99 -3.11 0.79
C LEU A 511 -9.56 -3.27 1.31
N LEU A 512 -9.40 -3.69 2.57
CA LEU A 512 -8.09 -3.86 3.20
C LEU A 512 -7.24 -4.96 2.51
N PRO A 513 -7.77 -6.17 2.24
CA PRO A 513 -7.04 -7.18 1.46
C PRO A 513 -6.55 -6.67 0.10
N ALA A 514 -7.33 -5.85 -0.60
CA ALA A 514 -6.92 -5.28 -1.89
C ALA A 514 -5.69 -4.35 -1.75
N VAL A 515 -5.73 -3.46 -0.76
CA VAL A 515 -4.61 -2.54 -0.44
C VAL A 515 -3.37 -3.32 -0.02
N LEU A 516 -3.51 -4.32 0.86
CA LEU A 516 -2.39 -5.14 1.34
C LEU A 516 -1.74 -5.96 0.23
N TYR A 517 -2.54 -6.43 -0.73
CA TYR A 517 -2.01 -7.11 -1.89
C TYR A 517 -1.18 -6.14 -2.76
N MET A 518 -1.73 -4.97 -3.06
CA MET A 518 -1.03 -3.96 -3.88
C MET A 518 0.21 -3.37 -3.20
N SER A 519 0.22 -3.26 -1.86
CA SER A 519 1.36 -2.70 -1.12
C SER A 519 2.59 -3.60 -1.13
N LYS A 520 2.39 -4.92 -1.27
CA LYS A 520 3.47 -5.92 -1.37
C LYS A 520 4.08 -6.03 -2.77
N GLU A 521 3.37 -5.55 -3.79
CA GLU A 521 3.83 -5.63 -5.19
C GLU A 521 4.87 -4.52 -5.46
N THR A 522 6.17 -4.86 -5.43
CA THR A 522 7.28 -3.92 -5.62
C THR A 522 7.85 -3.90 -7.04
N GLY A 523 6.99 -4.05 -8.05
CA GLY A 523 7.38 -3.97 -9.47
C GLY A 523 7.54 -2.52 -9.99
N ASP A 524 8.10 -2.40 -11.20
CA ASP A 524 8.42 -1.10 -11.85
C ASP A 524 7.21 -0.18 -12.11
N GLU A 525 6.00 -0.74 -12.04
CA GLU A 525 4.72 -0.02 -12.20
C GLU A 525 4.32 0.80 -10.96
N GLY A 526 5.00 0.58 -9.82
CA GLY A 526 4.80 1.33 -8.58
C GLY A 526 3.40 1.21 -7.99
N TYR A 527 2.82 0.00 -7.96
CA TYR A 527 1.48 -0.22 -7.38
C TYR A 527 1.46 -0.05 -5.86
N ASN A 528 2.59 -0.25 -5.19
CA ASN A 528 2.77 0.10 -3.79
C ASN A 528 2.50 1.60 -3.52
N ILE A 529 2.85 2.48 -4.46
CA ILE A 529 2.52 3.91 -4.37
C ILE A 529 1.02 4.10 -4.47
N ASP A 530 0.32 3.43 -5.40
CA ASP A 530 -1.15 3.51 -5.45
C ASP A 530 -1.80 2.99 -4.17
N ALA A 531 -1.29 1.91 -3.59
CA ALA A 531 -1.82 1.32 -2.37
C ALA A 531 -1.81 2.32 -1.20
N VAL A 532 -0.75 3.13 -1.07
CA VAL A 532 -0.66 4.19 -0.05
C VAL A 532 -1.75 5.26 -0.26
N HIS A 533 -2.01 5.65 -1.50
CA HIS A 533 -2.99 6.69 -1.79
C HIS A 533 -4.43 6.16 -1.72
N LEU A 534 -4.66 4.91 -2.13
CA LEU A 534 -5.91 4.18 -1.87
C LEU A 534 -6.19 4.09 -0.37
N SER A 535 -5.18 3.75 0.43
CA SER A 535 -5.22 3.77 1.90
C SER A 535 -5.74 5.10 2.45
N ILE A 536 -5.24 6.24 1.93
CA ILE A 536 -5.69 7.58 2.33
C ILE A 536 -7.17 7.78 1.98
N VAL A 537 -7.58 7.45 0.75
CA VAL A 537 -8.98 7.61 0.30
C VAL A 537 -9.94 6.75 1.12
N LEU A 538 -9.61 5.48 1.33
CA LEU A 538 -10.47 4.53 2.05
C LEU A 538 -10.62 4.91 3.53
N ALA A 539 -9.53 5.39 4.15
CA ALA A 539 -9.58 5.90 5.51
C ALA A 539 -10.46 7.15 5.61
N ASP A 540 -10.41 8.04 4.60
CA ASP A 540 -11.13 9.33 4.64
C ASP A 540 -12.66 9.17 4.72
N HIS A 541 -13.20 8.17 4.02
CA HIS A 541 -14.63 7.91 3.98
C HIS A 541 -15.16 7.04 5.12
N GLY A 542 -14.31 6.53 6.00
CA GLY A 542 -14.72 5.72 7.16
C GLY A 542 -15.16 4.29 6.83
N PHE A 543 -14.97 3.83 5.58
CA PHE A 543 -15.51 2.57 5.06
C PHE A 543 -14.65 1.33 5.35
N LEU A 544 -13.47 1.51 5.95
CA LEU A 544 -12.54 0.44 6.26
C LEU A 544 -13.12 -0.63 7.20
N SER A 545 -14.10 -0.25 8.05
CA SER A 545 -14.78 -1.15 8.97
C SER A 545 -15.65 -2.21 8.27
N GLU A 546 -16.20 -1.90 7.10
CA GLU A 546 -17.17 -2.75 6.41
C GLU A 546 -16.49 -3.80 5.50
N GLY A 547 -15.22 -3.59 5.16
CA GLY A 547 -14.45 -4.46 4.26
C GLY A 547 -13.51 -5.44 4.95
N ALA A 548 -13.39 -5.36 6.27
CA ALA A 548 -12.64 -6.31 7.07
C ALA A 548 -13.60 -7.44 7.47
N GLY A 549 -13.49 -8.61 6.85
CA GLY A 549 -14.26 -9.78 7.27
C GLY A 549 -14.14 -10.01 8.78
N HIS A 550 -15.12 -10.69 9.37
CA HIS A 550 -15.40 -10.92 10.80
C HIS A 550 -14.23 -11.33 11.75
N LYS A 551 -12.97 -11.35 11.31
CA LYS A 551 -11.76 -11.77 12.05
C LYS A 551 -10.89 -10.63 12.58
N LEU A 552 -11.04 -9.39 12.09
CA LEU A 552 -10.19 -8.26 12.50
C LEU A 552 -11.04 -7.14 13.14
N GLY A 553 -10.59 -6.57 14.26
CA GLY A 553 -11.29 -5.45 14.89
C GLY A 553 -11.20 -4.19 14.03
N VAL A 554 -12.22 -3.33 14.07
CA VAL A 554 -12.26 -2.05 13.31
C VAL A 554 -10.99 -1.22 13.53
N MET A 555 -10.48 -1.22 14.77
CA MET A 555 -9.28 -0.47 15.15
C MET A 555 -7.99 -1.04 14.54
N ASP A 556 -7.92 -2.35 14.33
CA ASP A 556 -6.76 -3.00 13.71
C ASP A 556 -6.64 -2.61 12.23
N VAL A 557 -7.78 -2.43 11.54
CA VAL A 557 -7.81 -2.04 10.12
C VAL A 557 -7.26 -0.63 9.91
N TYR A 558 -7.70 0.34 10.72
CA TYR A 558 -7.21 1.72 10.64
C TYR A 558 -5.73 1.82 11.03
N ALA A 559 -5.28 1.02 12.00
CA ALA A 559 -3.88 0.93 12.38
C ALA A 559 -3.00 0.37 11.25
N GLU A 560 -3.47 -0.65 10.52
CA GLU A 560 -2.75 -1.27 9.42
C GLU A 560 -2.62 -0.31 8.22
N VAL A 561 -3.72 0.33 7.81
CA VAL A 561 -3.73 1.36 6.76
C VAL A 561 -2.84 2.54 7.13
N SER A 562 -2.91 3.01 8.37
CA SER A 562 -2.03 4.07 8.86
C SER A 562 -0.55 3.66 8.83
N THR A 563 -0.25 2.40 9.15
CA THR A 563 1.12 1.88 9.10
C THR A 563 1.68 1.93 7.68
N ILE A 564 0.88 1.60 6.66
CA ILE A 564 1.28 1.71 5.25
C ILE A 564 1.61 3.16 4.89
N ILE A 565 0.74 4.11 5.27
CA ILE A 565 0.95 5.55 5.01
C ILE A 565 2.20 6.07 5.73
N ARG A 566 2.38 5.70 7.01
CA ARG A 566 3.55 6.09 7.82
C ARG A 566 4.84 5.54 7.24
N GLN A 567 4.85 4.28 6.81
CA GLN A 567 6.03 3.65 6.20
C GLN A 567 6.41 4.35 4.89
N TYR A 568 5.43 4.78 4.11
CA TYR A 568 5.69 5.57 2.91
C TYR A 568 6.22 6.97 3.25
N GLY A 569 5.61 7.67 4.22
CA GLY A 569 6.09 8.95 4.72
C GLY A 569 7.54 8.90 5.24
N SER A 570 7.92 7.81 5.93
CA SER A 570 9.28 7.66 6.44
C SER A 570 10.33 7.44 5.34
N MET A 571 9.92 7.06 4.12
CA MET A 571 10.84 7.05 2.98
C MET A 571 11.35 8.45 2.65
N TYR A 572 10.50 9.48 2.79
CA TYR A 572 10.89 10.87 2.55
C TYR A 572 11.87 11.41 3.60
N LEU A 573 11.85 10.86 4.83
CA LEU A 573 12.90 11.16 5.82
C LEU A 573 14.28 10.72 5.33
N ARG A 574 14.38 9.58 4.65
CA ARG A 574 15.64 9.11 4.07
C ARG A 574 16.10 9.95 2.89
N LEU A 575 15.16 10.55 2.17
CA LEU A 575 15.42 11.49 1.08
C LEU A 575 15.66 12.92 1.57
N CYS A 576 15.68 13.17 2.89
CA CYS A 576 15.81 14.48 3.50
C CYS A 576 14.69 15.47 3.12
N ASP A 577 13.53 14.98 2.67
CA ASP A 577 12.35 15.79 2.38
C ASP A 577 11.39 15.75 3.58
N LEU A 578 11.70 16.58 4.57
CA LEU A 578 10.92 16.68 5.80
C LEU A 578 9.52 17.25 5.57
N GLN A 579 9.34 18.11 4.56
CA GLN A 579 8.04 18.67 4.22
C GLN A 579 7.11 17.55 3.73
N MET A 580 7.57 16.71 2.80
CA MET A 580 6.75 15.61 2.30
C MET A 580 6.46 14.58 3.40
N ALA A 581 7.45 14.25 4.23
CA ALA A 581 7.25 13.36 5.37
C ALA A 581 6.15 13.89 6.31
N LEU A 582 6.13 15.19 6.59
CA LEU A 582 5.11 15.84 7.41
C LEU A 582 3.69 15.67 6.82
N GLU A 583 3.52 15.89 5.51
CA GLU A 583 2.21 15.77 4.87
C GLU A 583 1.64 14.33 4.96
N TYR A 584 2.49 13.31 4.76
CA TYR A 584 2.09 11.91 4.91
C TYR A 584 1.92 11.49 6.37
N TYR A 585 2.72 12.02 7.30
CA TYR A 585 2.57 11.76 8.73
C TYR A 585 1.26 12.31 9.27
N ALA A 586 0.84 13.49 8.80
CA ALA A 586 -0.49 14.03 9.08
C ALA A 586 -1.61 13.11 8.56
N GLN A 587 -1.46 12.55 7.36
CA GLN A 587 -2.42 11.57 6.81
C GLN A 587 -2.43 10.25 7.59
N ALA A 588 -1.28 9.76 8.03
CA ALA A 588 -1.18 8.53 8.82
C ALA A 588 -1.88 8.69 10.18
N ALA A 589 -1.66 9.80 10.87
CA ALA A 589 -2.37 10.11 12.12
C ALA A 589 -3.87 10.25 11.89
N ALA A 590 -4.26 10.93 10.81
CA ALA A 590 -5.66 11.06 10.41
C ALA A 590 -6.34 9.71 10.15
N ALA A 591 -5.66 8.79 9.48
CA ALA A 591 -6.19 7.47 9.17
C ALA A 591 -6.54 6.70 10.46
N VAL A 592 -5.65 6.68 11.47
CA VAL A 592 -5.97 6.06 12.78
C VAL A 592 -7.15 6.75 13.46
N GLY A 593 -7.27 8.07 13.29
CA GLY A 593 -8.38 8.86 13.82
C GLY A 593 -9.72 8.68 13.09
N GLY A 594 -9.82 7.83 12.07
CA GLY A 594 -11.04 7.66 11.28
C GLY A 594 -11.18 8.66 10.11
N GLY A 595 -10.07 9.12 9.54
CA GLY A 595 -10.05 9.88 8.29
C GLY A 595 -10.60 11.31 8.44
N GLN A 596 -11.55 11.70 7.58
CA GLN A 596 -12.10 13.07 7.50
C GLN A 596 -12.76 13.50 8.81
N LEU A 597 -13.44 12.57 9.48
CA LEU A 597 -14.14 12.81 10.74
C LEU A 597 -13.18 13.24 11.86
N SER A 598 -11.94 12.73 11.80
CA SER A 598 -10.87 13.06 12.74
C SER A 598 -10.44 14.53 12.62
N TRP A 599 -10.54 15.13 11.43
CA TRP A 599 -10.15 16.52 11.19
C TRP A 599 -11.23 17.52 11.58
N THR A 600 -12.49 17.15 11.40
CA THR A 600 -13.64 18.02 11.70
C THR A 600 -14.03 18.02 13.19
N SER A 601 -13.24 17.36 14.06
CA SER A 601 -13.53 17.14 15.49
C SER A 601 -14.87 16.47 15.76
N ARG A 602 -15.39 15.72 14.77
CA ARG A 602 -16.65 14.95 14.86
C ARG A 602 -16.42 13.46 15.11
N GLY A 603 -15.15 13.03 15.20
CA GLY A 603 -14.77 11.65 15.52
C GLY A 603 -15.02 11.28 16.98
N ASN A 604 -14.99 9.97 17.26
CA ASN A 604 -15.08 9.46 18.63
C ASN A 604 -13.91 9.97 19.49
N VAL A 605 -14.14 10.18 20.79
CA VAL A 605 -13.11 10.59 21.77
C VAL A 605 -11.89 9.65 21.71
N ASP A 606 -12.11 8.35 21.56
CA ASP A 606 -11.03 7.35 21.45
C ASP A 606 -10.20 7.54 20.18
N GLN A 607 -10.87 7.72 19.05
CA GLN A 607 -10.21 7.98 17.75
C GLN A 607 -9.40 9.28 17.79
N GLN A 608 -9.95 10.33 18.42
CA GLN A 608 -9.26 11.60 18.59
C GLN A 608 -8.03 11.47 19.49
N ARG A 609 -8.12 10.69 20.58
CA ARG A 609 -6.98 10.38 21.45
C ARG A 609 -5.88 9.65 20.69
N GLN A 610 -6.22 8.64 19.90
CA GLN A 610 -5.25 7.88 19.11
C GLN A 610 -4.60 8.73 18.02
N ARG A 611 -5.40 9.52 17.29
CA ARG A 611 -4.90 10.50 16.31
C ARG A 611 -3.88 11.44 16.94
N ASN A 612 -4.22 12.04 18.07
CA ASN A 612 -3.35 13.00 18.76
C ASN A 612 -2.07 12.32 19.29
N SER A 613 -2.18 11.11 19.83
CA SER A 613 -1.03 10.33 20.30
C SER A 613 -0.05 10.03 19.16
N MET A 614 -0.56 9.49 18.04
CA MET A 614 0.25 9.19 16.87
C MET A 614 0.84 10.45 16.24
N LEU A 615 0.05 11.51 16.11
CA LEU A 615 0.53 12.78 15.57
C LEU A 615 1.68 13.35 16.41
N LYS A 616 1.55 13.36 17.74
CA LYS A 616 2.64 13.77 18.64
C LYS A 616 3.89 12.94 18.40
N GLN A 617 3.77 11.62 18.36
CA GLN A 617 4.91 10.72 18.12
C GLN A 617 5.62 11.04 16.79
N LEU A 618 4.86 11.23 15.71
CA LEU A 618 5.38 11.50 14.37
C LEU A 618 5.99 12.92 14.24
N LEU A 619 5.38 13.91 14.89
CA LEU A 619 5.94 15.26 14.97
C LEU A 619 7.22 15.28 15.80
N THR A 620 7.30 14.52 16.89
CA THR A 620 8.56 14.35 17.64
C THR A 620 9.62 13.71 16.76
N GLU A 621 9.28 12.66 16.00
CA GLU A 621 10.25 12.06 15.06
C GLU A 621 10.80 13.10 14.07
N LEU A 622 9.94 13.95 13.50
CA LEU A 622 10.35 15.03 12.60
C LEU A 622 11.19 16.09 13.30
N LEU A 623 10.79 16.52 14.50
CA LEU A 623 11.50 17.51 15.31
C LEU A 623 12.94 17.07 15.62
N LEU A 624 13.13 15.76 15.79
CA LEU A 624 14.42 15.12 16.05
C LEU A 624 15.28 14.93 14.79
N ARG A 625 14.81 15.26 13.58
CA ARG A 625 15.65 15.25 12.37
C ARG A 625 16.39 16.58 12.18
N ASP A 626 17.46 16.55 11.40
CA ASP A 626 18.23 17.75 11.08
C ASP A 626 17.38 18.69 10.23
N GLY A 627 17.23 19.94 10.66
CA GLY A 627 16.29 20.90 10.07
C GLY A 627 14.83 20.78 10.55
N GLY A 628 14.50 19.75 11.36
CA GLY A 628 13.16 19.53 11.89
C GLY A 628 12.66 20.64 12.83
N ILE A 629 13.56 21.16 13.68
CA ILE A 629 13.26 22.31 14.55
C ILE A 629 12.87 23.53 13.73
N TYR A 630 13.60 23.85 12.66
CA TYR A 630 13.28 24.99 11.81
C TYR A 630 11.97 24.78 11.03
N LEU A 631 11.74 23.58 10.50
CA LEU A 631 10.50 23.23 9.80
C LEU A 631 9.27 23.40 10.70
N LEU A 632 9.30 22.78 11.88
CA LEU A 632 8.13 22.74 12.76
C LEU A 632 7.97 24.03 13.56
N LEU A 633 9.07 24.60 14.06
CA LEU A 633 9.01 25.76 14.96
C LEU A 633 9.13 27.11 14.23
N GLY A 634 9.71 27.12 13.02
CA GLY A 634 9.99 28.33 12.26
C GLY A 634 11.33 28.98 12.64
N ALA A 635 11.55 30.20 12.14
CA ALA A 635 12.77 30.95 12.41
C ALA A 635 12.88 31.35 13.88
N ARG A 636 11.76 31.72 14.52
CA ARG A 636 11.68 32.11 15.93
C ARG A 636 10.44 31.53 16.62
N GLY A 637 10.49 31.46 17.95
CA GLY A 637 9.35 31.08 18.80
C GLY A 637 9.03 29.58 18.87
N SER A 638 7.83 29.26 19.34
CA SER A 638 7.37 27.92 19.72
C SER A 638 6.47 27.25 18.66
N GLY A 639 6.68 27.54 17.38
CA GLY A 639 5.90 26.96 16.28
C GLY A 639 4.70 27.75 15.80
N GLU A 640 4.75 29.08 15.94
CA GLU A 640 3.81 30.00 15.28
C GLU A 640 4.19 30.29 13.84
N GLU A 641 5.49 30.45 13.58
CA GLU A 641 6.05 30.75 12.26
C GLU A 641 6.32 29.47 11.44
N GLY A 642 6.28 28.30 12.09
CA GLY A 642 6.55 27.00 11.46
C GLY A 642 5.30 26.15 11.24
N GLU A 643 5.52 24.93 10.75
CA GLU A 643 4.44 24.04 10.34
C GLU A 643 3.67 23.41 11.52
N LEU A 644 4.20 23.49 12.76
CA LEU A 644 3.54 22.93 13.95
C LEU A 644 2.15 23.57 14.21
N GLY A 645 2.02 24.87 13.95
CA GLY A 645 0.77 25.61 14.13
C GLY A 645 -0.39 25.10 13.25
N ARG A 646 -0.09 24.43 12.11
CA ARG A 646 -1.10 23.82 11.24
C ARG A 646 -1.87 22.69 11.93
N PHE A 647 -1.18 21.94 12.80
CA PHE A 647 -1.73 20.71 13.39
C PHE A 647 -2.10 20.86 14.87
N VAL A 648 -1.40 21.74 15.59
CA VAL A 648 -1.65 22.04 17.01
C VAL A 648 -1.96 23.53 17.12
N THR A 649 -3.24 23.88 17.02
CA THR A 649 -3.68 25.28 16.99
C THR A 649 -3.65 25.95 18.37
N ASP A 650 -3.79 25.18 19.46
CA ASP A 650 -3.77 25.72 20.83
C ASP A 650 -2.33 26.01 21.29
N PRO A 651 -1.99 27.26 21.66
CA PRO A 651 -0.65 27.61 22.13
C PRO A 651 -0.22 26.83 23.38
N LYS A 652 -1.15 26.52 24.30
CA LYS A 652 -0.82 25.76 25.51
C LYS A 652 -0.49 24.32 25.17
N ALA A 653 -1.28 23.68 24.30
CA ALA A 653 -0.99 22.34 23.81
C ALA A 653 0.35 22.27 23.05
N ARG A 654 0.70 23.29 22.24
CA ARG A 654 2.02 23.38 21.59
C ARG A 654 3.14 23.44 22.62
N GLN A 655 3.03 24.33 23.60
CA GLN A 655 4.03 24.44 24.66
C GLN A 655 4.21 23.12 25.41
N GLN A 656 3.12 22.46 25.80
CA GLN A 656 3.17 21.18 26.50
C GLN A 656 3.85 20.08 25.65
N PHE A 657 3.51 20.01 24.36
CA PHE A 657 4.15 19.08 23.43
C PHE A 657 5.67 19.31 23.32
N LEU A 658 6.10 20.57 23.23
CA LEU A 658 7.52 20.90 23.10
C LEU A 658 8.30 20.58 24.38
N ILE A 659 7.72 20.83 25.56
CA ILE A 659 8.33 20.45 26.83
C ILE A 659 8.47 18.91 26.92
N GLU A 660 7.44 18.17 26.52
CA GLU A 660 7.47 16.70 26.47
C GLU A 660 8.56 16.19 25.50
N ALA A 661 8.68 16.78 24.31
CA ALA A 661 9.71 16.43 23.34
C ALA A 661 11.13 16.80 23.82
N ALA A 662 11.29 17.94 24.48
CA ALA A 662 12.57 18.37 25.03
C ALA A 662 13.05 17.47 26.18
N PHE A 663 12.13 16.95 26.99
CA PHE A 663 12.43 15.96 28.03
C PHE A 663 12.87 14.62 27.40
N GLN A 664 12.17 14.13 26.38
CA GLN A 664 12.57 12.93 25.65
C GLN A 664 13.97 13.09 25.02
N CYS A 665 14.33 14.29 24.54
CA CYS A 665 15.68 14.58 24.07
C CYS A 665 16.72 14.44 25.19
N GLN A 666 16.42 14.88 26.42
CA GLN A 666 17.34 14.77 27.56
C GLN A 666 17.55 13.31 27.96
N GLU A 667 16.49 12.50 28.01
CA GLU A 667 16.56 11.06 28.31
C GLU A 667 17.35 10.30 27.23
N ALA A 668 17.21 10.69 25.97
CA ALA A 668 17.95 10.13 24.85
C ALA A 668 19.40 10.65 24.72
N GLY A 669 19.82 11.60 25.56
CA GLY A 669 21.16 12.21 25.52
C GLY A 669 21.38 13.23 24.39
N MET A 670 20.33 13.66 23.69
CA MET A 670 20.36 14.69 22.65
C MET A 670 20.22 16.10 23.26
N TYR A 671 21.21 16.52 24.05
CA TYR A 671 21.15 17.77 24.81
C TYR A 671 21.02 19.02 23.94
N ASP A 672 21.72 19.10 22.80
CA ASP A 672 21.67 20.28 21.92
C ASP A 672 20.24 20.57 21.42
N LYS A 673 19.50 19.51 21.06
CA LYS A 673 18.10 19.62 20.63
C LYS A 673 17.19 20.01 21.79
N SER A 674 17.39 19.43 22.97
CA SER A 674 16.63 19.81 24.17
C SER A 674 16.80 21.28 24.53
N ILE A 675 18.05 21.77 24.50
CA ILE A 675 18.41 23.15 24.79
C ILE A 675 17.72 24.09 23.81
N GLU A 676 17.82 23.81 22.51
CA GLU A 676 17.17 24.64 21.49
C GLU A 676 15.65 24.64 21.65
N ILE A 677 15.01 23.49 21.90
CA ILE A 677 13.55 23.43 22.10
C ILE A 677 13.13 24.23 23.35
N HIS A 678 13.83 24.09 24.48
CA HIS A 678 13.53 24.88 25.69
C HIS A 678 13.72 26.38 25.47
N LYS A 679 14.78 26.77 24.73
CA LYS A 679 15.00 28.17 24.31
C LYS A 679 13.83 28.69 23.49
N ARG A 680 13.28 27.89 22.56
CA ARG A 680 12.11 28.26 21.74
C ARG A 680 10.81 28.39 22.52
N VAL A 681 10.64 27.58 23.57
CA VAL A 681 9.48 27.65 24.46
C VAL A 681 9.55 28.84 25.44
N GLY A 682 10.75 29.38 25.67
CA GLY A 682 11.00 30.42 26.68
C GLY A 682 11.29 29.85 28.07
N SER A 683 11.58 28.55 28.19
CA SER A 683 12.02 27.89 29.42
C SER A 683 13.55 27.96 29.55
N PHE A 684 14.07 29.18 29.65
CA PHE A 684 15.50 29.49 29.68
C PHE A 684 16.22 28.89 30.89
N SER A 685 15.55 28.80 32.04
CA SER A 685 16.11 28.22 33.26
C SER A 685 16.47 26.75 33.07
N VAL A 686 15.57 25.95 32.47
CA VAL A 686 15.78 24.52 32.18
C VAL A 686 16.85 24.33 31.09
N ALA A 687 16.88 25.22 30.10
CA ALA A 687 17.92 25.19 29.06
C ALA A 687 19.32 25.43 29.66
N LEU A 688 19.44 26.45 30.54
CA LEU A 688 20.69 26.73 31.25
C LEU A 688 21.07 25.63 32.24
N ASP A 689 20.11 25.03 32.95
CA ASP A 689 20.36 23.89 33.82
C ASP A 689 20.94 22.70 33.05
N THR A 690 20.38 22.43 31.86
CA THR A 690 20.88 21.38 30.95
C THR A 690 22.31 21.69 30.49
N ILE A 691 22.61 22.95 30.15
CA ILE A 691 23.98 23.38 29.82
C ILE A 691 24.92 23.22 31.02
N ASN A 692 24.51 23.64 32.21
CA ASN A 692 25.30 23.54 33.44
C ASN A 692 25.64 22.08 33.75
N LYS A 693 24.67 21.17 33.58
CA LYS A 693 24.89 19.73 33.65
C LYS A 693 25.94 19.26 32.64
N CYS A 694 25.77 19.61 31.37
CA CYS A 694 26.71 19.21 30.30
C CYS A 694 28.12 19.79 30.50
N ILE A 695 28.23 21.02 31.00
CA ILE A 695 29.51 21.66 31.33
C ILE A 695 30.16 20.92 32.50
N SER A 696 29.42 20.62 33.56
CA SER A 696 29.92 19.85 34.70
C SER A 696 30.48 18.49 34.28
N GLU A 697 29.72 17.73 33.49
CA GLU A 697 30.16 16.44 32.95
C GLU A 697 31.40 16.58 32.05
N ALA A 698 31.46 17.62 31.22
CA ALA A 698 32.61 17.88 30.35
C ALA A 698 33.85 18.31 31.15
N ILE A 699 33.68 19.08 32.23
CA ILE A 699 34.74 19.44 33.18
C ILE A 699 35.28 18.18 33.88
N SER A 700 34.41 17.31 34.40
CA SER A 700 34.83 16.04 34.99
C SER A 700 35.55 15.14 33.98
N ALA A 701 35.16 15.16 32.71
CA ALA A 701 35.86 14.43 31.64
C ALA A 701 37.25 15.03 31.35
N LEU A 702 37.38 16.36 31.39
CA LEU A 702 38.66 17.07 31.25
C LEU A 702 39.65 16.71 32.36
N PHE A 703 39.20 16.69 33.61
CA PHE A 703 40.04 16.33 34.74
C PHE A 703 40.55 14.87 34.67
N ARG A 704 39.83 13.99 33.96
CA ARG A 704 40.26 12.62 33.66
C ARG A 704 41.20 12.51 32.45
N GLY A 705 41.58 13.63 31.84
CA GLY A 705 42.56 13.69 30.76
C GLY A 705 42.03 13.44 29.35
N ARG A 706 40.70 13.54 29.12
CA ARG A 706 40.15 13.43 27.75
C ARG A 706 40.30 14.75 26.99
N SER A 707 40.77 14.70 25.75
CA SER A 707 41.07 15.88 24.92
C SER A 707 39.84 16.53 24.26
N ASP A 708 38.72 15.81 24.14
CA ASP A 708 37.45 16.27 23.57
C ASP A 708 36.74 17.32 24.43
N GLY A 709 37.00 17.32 25.75
CA GLY A 709 36.31 18.20 26.70
C GLY A 709 36.56 19.70 26.52
N GLU A 710 37.66 20.14 25.89
CA GLU A 710 37.98 21.58 25.80
C GLU A 710 37.16 22.29 24.74
N SER A 711 37.04 21.68 23.57
CA SER A 711 36.18 22.17 22.51
C SER A 711 34.71 22.14 22.94
N ARG A 712 34.31 21.06 23.62
CA ARG A 712 32.95 20.87 24.13
C ARG A 712 32.58 21.90 25.20
N THR A 713 33.46 22.16 26.18
CA THR A 713 33.22 23.19 27.20
C THR A 713 33.16 24.59 26.60
N ALA A 714 34.02 24.93 25.63
CA ALA A 714 33.96 26.21 24.94
C ALA A 714 32.64 26.40 24.15
N GLY A 715 32.19 25.37 23.42
CA GLY A 715 30.91 25.39 22.70
C GLY A 715 29.70 25.53 23.62
N LEU A 716 29.68 24.81 24.75
CA LEU A 716 28.61 24.88 25.74
C LEU A 716 28.55 26.25 26.44
N ILE A 717 29.69 26.85 26.75
CA ILE A 717 29.76 28.21 27.30
C ILE A 717 29.21 29.22 26.27
N HIS A 718 29.61 29.09 25.00
CA HIS A 718 29.07 29.95 23.95
C HIS A 718 27.54 29.81 23.83
N SER A 719 27.03 28.58 23.82
CA SER A 719 25.60 28.29 23.84
C SER A 719 24.88 28.89 25.05
N GLY A 720 25.47 28.79 26.25
CA GLY A 720 24.92 29.41 27.47
C GLY A 720 24.84 30.94 27.38
N ASN A 721 25.85 31.59 26.79
CA ASN A 721 25.83 33.03 26.59
C ASN A 721 24.83 33.46 25.50
N ASP A 722 24.69 32.68 24.42
CA ASP A 722 23.67 32.90 23.38
C ASP A 722 22.23 32.81 23.95
N ILE A 723 22.00 31.88 24.90
CA ILE A 723 20.73 31.80 25.62
C ILE A 723 20.48 33.06 26.46
N LEU A 724 21.47 33.54 27.19
CA LEU A 724 21.36 34.76 28.01
C LEU A 724 21.14 36.02 27.15
N GLU A 725 21.78 36.09 25.98
CA GLU A 725 21.54 37.14 25.00
C GLU A 725 20.11 37.06 24.47
N THR A 726 19.66 35.88 24.04
CA THR A 726 18.29 35.65 23.57
C THR A 726 17.25 36.01 24.63
N TYR A 727 17.48 35.62 25.88
CA TYR A 727 16.64 35.93 27.04
C TYR A 727 16.46 37.44 27.23
N THR A 728 17.50 38.24 26.99
CA THR A 728 17.46 39.71 27.16
C THR A 728 16.43 40.37 26.24
N TYR A 729 16.21 39.79 25.06
CA TYR A 729 15.28 40.30 24.05
C TYR A 729 13.95 39.53 23.98
N TYR A 730 13.72 38.57 24.89
CA TYR A 730 12.51 37.75 24.87
C TYR A 730 11.34 38.47 25.54
N PRO A 731 10.18 38.59 24.87
CA PRO A 731 9.01 39.26 25.43
C PRO A 731 8.35 38.41 26.55
N ASP A 732 7.80 39.07 27.57
CA ASP A 732 6.92 38.48 28.60
C ASP A 732 7.46 37.28 29.39
N VAL A 733 8.62 37.45 30.06
CA VAL A 733 9.16 36.47 31.02
C VAL A 733 8.56 36.63 32.42
N SER A 734 8.08 35.53 33.01
CA SER A 734 7.54 35.50 34.38
C SER A 734 8.61 35.84 35.44
N LEU A 735 8.22 36.48 36.56
CA LEU A 735 9.17 36.84 37.63
C LEU A 735 9.90 35.62 38.21
N GLN A 736 9.21 34.47 38.31
CA GLN A 736 9.79 33.22 38.77
C GLN A 736 10.89 32.74 37.83
N GLU A 737 10.65 32.78 36.53
CA GLU A 737 11.65 32.38 35.53
C GLU A 737 12.88 33.30 35.55
N ARG A 738 12.70 34.61 35.80
CA ARG A 738 13.83 35.54 35.95
C ARG A 738 14.74 35.17 37.11
N GLN A 739 14.15 34.78 38.25
CA GLN A 739 14.91 34.36 39.42
C GLN A 739 15.68 33.05 39.12
N LEU A 740 15.00 32.06 38.53
CA LEU A 740 15.62 30.77 38.19
C LEU A 740 16.74 30.94 37.14
N VAL A 741 16.56 31.81 36.14
CA VAL A 741 17.61 32.12 35.17
C VAL A 741 18.82 32.76 35.85
N PHE A 742 18.61 33.69 36.79
CA PHE A 742 19.71 34.29 37.55
C PHE A 742 20.47 33.26 38.39
N GLU A 743 19.76 32.34 39.06
CA GLU A 743 20.37 31.23 39.80
C GLU A 743 21.22 30.35 38.88
N GLN A 744 20.69 29.96 37.72
CA GLN A 744 21.41 29.11 36.75
C GLN A 744 22.57 29.85 36.06
N GLN A 745 22.44 31.16 35.82
CA GLN A 745 23.53 32.00 35.33
C GLN A 745 24.68 32.05 36.34
N ASN A 746 24.39 32.16 37.63
CA ASN A 746 25.42 32.13 38.67
C ASN A 746 26.17 30.79 38.67
N VAL A 747 25.45 29.67 38.53
CA VAL A 747 26.07 28.34 38.40
C VAL A 747 26.96 28.27 37.15
N LEU A 748 26.51 28.81 36.00
CA LEU A 748 27.32 28.88 34.78
C LEU A 748 28.64 29.63 35.00
N ARG A 749 28.59 30.82 35.63
CA ARG A 749 29.80 31.62 35.93
C ARG A 749 30.73 30.92 36.94
N GLN A 750 30.16 30.19 37.90
CA GLN A 750 30.94 29.39 38.83
C GLN A 750 31.64 28.22 38.12
N LEU A 751 30.97 27.52 37.21
CA LEU A 751 31.58 26.47 36.39
C LEU A 751 32.66 27.01 35.43
N GLU A 752 32.46 28.18 34.84
CA GLU A 752 33.50 28.89 34.07
C GLU A 752 34.75 29.17 34.93
N SER A 753 34.55 29.57 36.20
CA SER A 753 35.64 29.80 37.15
C SER A 753 36.41 28.50 37.43
N VAL A 754 35.71 27.38 37.67
CA VAL A 754 36.32 26.04 37.84
C VAL A 754 37.13 25.64 36.61
N LEU A 755 36.59 25.86 35.40
CA LEU A 755 37.28 25.56 34.15
C LEU A 755 38.53 26.43 33.97
N SER A 756 38.48 27.71 34.35
CA SER A 756 39.63 28.61 34.27
C SER A 756 40.79 28.15 35.15
N ILE A 757 40.50 27.66 36.37
CA ILE A 757 41.50 27.12 37.30
C ILE A 757 42.17 25.89 36.69
N HIS A 758 41.41 24.98 36.11
CA HIS A 758 41.96 23.80 35.44
C HIS A 758 42.87 24.18 34.27
N LYS A 759 42.46 25.14 33.43
CA LYS A 759 43.26 25.63 32.30
C LYS A 759 44.58 26.24 32.77
N LEU A 760 44.56 27.08 33.81
CA LEU A 760 45.77 27.68 34.39
C LEU A 760 46.71 26.62 34.96
N ALA A 761 46.17 25.64 35.69
CA ALA A 761 46.95 24.54 36.25
C ALA A 761 47.63 23.70 35.16
N ARG A 762 46.92 23.43 34.05
CA ARG A 762 47.46 22.65 32.93
C ARG A 762 48.53 23.40 32.13
N LEU A 763 48.42 24.74 32.03
CA LEU A 763 49.43 25.60 31.40
C LEU A 763 50.68 25.81 32.26
N GLY A 764 50.72 25.26 33.48
CA GLY A 764 51.84 25.42 34.42
C GLY A 764 51.80 26.71 35.25
N ASN A 765 50.73 27.51 35.12
CA ASN A 765 50.54 28.75 35.88
C ASN A 765 49.92 28.46 37.26
N TYR A 766 50.64 27.70 38.09
CA TYR A 766 50.13 27.18 39.36
C TYR A 766 49.79 28.27 40.39
N VAL A 767 50.54 29.36 40.42
CA VAL A 767 50.31 30.48 41.35
C VAL A 767 48.99 31.19 41.05
N ASP A 768 48.71 31.45 39.77
CA ASP A 768 47.46 32.09 39.36
C ASP A 768 46.26 31.15 39.54
N ALA A 769 46.44 29.85 39.30
CA ALA A 769 45.40 28.85 39.59
C ALA A 769 45.01 28.84 41.08
N ILE A 770 45.98 28.85 42.01
CA ILE A 770 45.71 28.91 43.46
C ILE A 770 45.01 30.23 43.84
N ARG A 771 45.43 31.35 43.24
CA ARG A 771 44.78 32.65 43.46
C ARG A 771 43.32 32.64 43.03
N GLU A 772 43.00 31.99 41.90
CA GLU A 772 41.61 31.85 41.45
C GLU A 772 40.80 30.90 42.35
N VAL A 773 41.39 29.80 42.86
CA VAL A 773 40.70 28.95 43.85
C VAL A 773 40.35 29.73 45.13
N ALA A 774 41.25 30.60 45.59
CA ALA A 774 41.01 31.43 46.78
C ALA A 774 39.86 32.44 46.61
N LYS A 775 39.53 32.81 45.36
CA LYS A 775 38.46 33.77 45.03
C LYS A 775 37.08 33.12 44.94
N LEU A 776 36.98 31.80 44.96
CA LEU A 776 35.71 31.09 44.80
C LEU A 776 34.79 31.35 46.00
N GLN A 777 33.71 32.08 45.80
CA GLN A 777 32.78 32.45 46.89
C GLN A 777 32.04 31.24 47.48
N PHE A 778 31.89 30.16 46.72
CA PHE A 778 31.22 28.94 47.17
C PHE A 778 32.16 27.95 47.88
N LEU A 779 33.47 28.19 47.91
CA LEU A 779 34.46 27.34 48.60
C LEU A 779 35.29 28.25 49.51
N PRO A 780 35.10 28.21 50.84
CA PRO A 780 35.79 29.10 51.78
C PRO A 780 37.25 28.67 52.00
N LEU A 781 38.06 28.69 50.94
CA LEU A 781 39.46 28.31 50.93
C LEU A 781 40.42 29.51 50.99
N ASP A 782 39.91 30.73 51.11
CA ASP A 782 40.73 31.93 51.26
C ASP A 782 41.62 31.81 52.51
N PRO A 783 42.96 31.77 52.37
CA PRO A 783 43.88 31.61 53.50
C PRO A 783 43.85 32.80 54.47
N ARG A 784 43.29 33.95 54.07
CA ARG A 784 43.16 35.16 54.91
C ARG A 784 41.75 35.37 55.49
N GLY A 785 40.76 34.59 55.05
CA GLY A 785 39.39 34.64 55.56
C GLY A 785 39.21 33.90 56.89
N PRO A 786 38.15 34.20 57.67
CA PRO A 786 37.83 33.47 58.90
C PRO A 786 37.52 31.98 58.63
N ASP A 787 37.80 31.12 59.60
CA ASP A 787 37.42 29.69 59.55
C ASP A 787 35.92 29.56 59.80
N ILE A 788 35.12 29.69 58.74
CA ILE A 788 33.67 29.53 58.84
C ILE A 788 33.28 28.08 58.51
N ALA A 789 32.75 27.36 59.50
CA ALA A 789 32.14 26.04 59.32
C ALA A 789 30.72 26.18 58.74
N ILE A 790 30.61 26.56 57.46
CA ILE A 790 29.33 26.55 56.74
C ILE A 790 29.12 25.17 56.12
N ASN A 791 27.90 24.62 56.23
CA ASN A 791 27.42 23.52 55.39
C ASN A 791 27.29 24.03 53.94
N VAL A 792 28.41 24.20 53.25
CA VAL A 792 28.51 24.76 51.89
C VAL A 792 27.59 24.03 50.90
N PHE A 793 27.37 22.75 51.14
CA PHE A 793 26.62 21.86 50.27
C PHE A 793 25.09 21.91 50.41
N GLU A 794 24.53 22.57 51.44
CA GLU A 794 23.06 22.67 51.56
C GLU A 794 22.45 23.58 50.48
N ASN A 795 23.21 24.57 50.02
CA ASN A 795 22.76 25.57 49.03
C ASN A 795 23.52 25.49 47.70
N LEU A 796 24.36 24.46 47.51
CA LEU A 796 25.19 24.33 46.31
C LEU A 796 24.42 23.59 45.20
N SER A 797 24.59 24.04 43.95
CA SER A 797 24.06 23.31 42.80
C SER A 797 24.70 21.92 42.69
N PRO A 798 23.92 20.86 42.38
CA PRO A 798 24.45 19.50 42.19
C PRO A 798 25.49 19.43 41.07
N HIS A 799 25.37 20.29 40.05
CA HIS A 799 26.33 20.35 38.94
C HIS A 799 27.70 20.84 39.40
N LEU A 800 27.73 21.81 40.32
CA LEU A 800 28.97 22.34 40.88
C LEU A 800 29.57 21.38 41.91
N GLU A 801 28.72 20.76 42.73
CA GLU A 801 29.09 19.73 43.68
C GLU A 801 29.90 18.60 43.04
N ALA A 802 29.47 18.12 41.86
CA ALA A 802 30.15 17.08 41.11
C ALA A 802 31.60 17.45 40.72
N CYS A 803 31.91 18.74 40.57
CA CYS A 803 33.23 19.23 40.18
C CYS A 803 34.18 19.45 41.37
N ILE A 804 33.68 19.55 42.61
CA ILE A 804 34.49 19.90 43.79
C ILE A 804 35.63 18.91 44.04
N PRO A 805 35.44 17.57 44.00
CA PRO A 805 36.51 16.64 44.28
C PRO A 805 37.70 16.80 43.31
N ASP A 806 37.42 17.00 42.02
CA ASP A 806 38.46 17.15 41.00
C ASP A 806 39.15 18.52 41.10
N LEU A 807 38.38 19.58 41.40
CA LEU A 807 38.94 20.91 41.70
C LEU A 807 39.91 20.87 42.88
N LEU A 808 39.58 20.18 43.97
CA LEU A 808 40.46 20.04 45.13
C LEU A 808 41.74 19.26 44.78
N LYS A 809 41.65 18.21 43.95
CA LYS A 809 42.84 17.49 43.46
C LYS A 809 43.75 18.40 42.66
N VAL A 810 43.20 19.26 41.82
CA VAL A 810 43.99 20.21 41.03
C VAL A 810 44.58 21.30 41.90
N ALA A 811 43.84 21.82 42.89
CA ALA A 811 44.38 22.76 43.86
C ALA A 811 45.57 22.15 44.63
N LEU A 812 45.45 20.91 45.11
CA LEU A 812 46.56 20.19 45.77
C LEU A 812 47.75 19.99 44.82
N THR A 813 47.49 19.66 43.56
CA THR A 813 48.55 19.50 42.55
C THR A 813 49.26 20.82 42.26
N CYS A 814 48.53 21.94 42.22
CA CYS A 814 49.14 23.27 42.08
C CYS A 814 50.00 23.61 43.30
N LEU A 815 49.52 23.34 44.51
CA LEU A 815 50.25 23.59 45.76
C LEU A 815 51.55 22.79 45.85
N ASP A 816 51.60 21.60 45.26
CA ASP A 816 52.80 20.76 45.23
C ASP A 816 53.89 21.28 44.28
N ASN A 817 53.51 22.09 43.29
CA ASN A 817 54.42 22.66 42.31
C ASN A 817 54.86 24.12 42.62
N VAL A 818 54.44 24.68 43.77
CA VAL A 818 54.78 26.05 44.18
C VAL A 818 55.50 26.03 45.53
N THR A 819 56.60 26.79 45.63
CA THR A 819 57.38 26.94 46.87
C THR A 819 56.71 27.92 47.83
N ASP A 820 56.51 27.50 49.08
CA ASP A 820 55.93 28.32 50.14
C ASP A 820 56.95 29.33 50.68
N SER A 821 56.67 30.63 50.52
CA SER A 821 57.58 31.72 50.91
C SER A 821 57.08 32.54 52.09
N ASP A 822 55.77 32.58 52.34
CA ASP A 822 55.11 33.43 53.34
C ASP A 822 54.17 32.65 54.29
N GLY A 823 54.11 31.32 54.19
CA GLY A 823 53.24 30.46 55.00
C GLY A 823 51.79 30.42 54.54
N SER A 824 51.43 31.19 53.50
CA SER A 824 50.06 31.23 52.97
C SER A 824 49.64 29.91 52.32
N LEU A 825 50.58 29.19 51.69
CA LEU A 825 50.31 27.90 51.06
C LEU A 825 50.07 26.79 52.09
N ARG A 826 50.76 26.86 53.25
CA ARG A 826 50.51 25.98 54.38
C ARG A 826 49.14 26.22 55.00
N ALA A 827 48.74 27.48 55.17
CA ALA A 827 47.40 27.83 55.62
C ALA A 827 46.32 27.33 54.64
N PHE A 828 46.57 27.44 53.33
CA PHE A 828 45.67 26.94 52.29
C PHE A 828 45.49 25.41 52.37
N ARG A 829 46.60 24.65 52.51
CA ARG A 829 46.54 23.19 52.71
C ARG A 829 45.74 22.81 53.95
N ALA A 830 45.95 23.51 55.06
CA ALA A 830 45.20 23.27 56.30
C ALA A 830 43.69 23.51 56.12
N LYS A 831 43.30 24.53 55.35
CA LYS A 831 41.90 24.79 55.00
C LYS A 831 41.28 23.71 54.13
N ILE A 832 42.00 23.18 53.13
CA ILE A 832 41.52 22.03 52.33
C ILE A 832 41.29 20.82 53.23
N SER A 833 42.25 20.50 54.11
CA SER A 833 42.14 19.36 55.04
C SER A 833 40.98 19.54 56.03
N SER A 834 40.83 20.73 56.60
CA SER A 834 39.70 21.07 57.49
C SER A 834 38.35 20.98 56.76
N PHE A 835 38.27 21.47 55.52
CA PHE A 835 37.07 21.40 54.70
C PHE A 835 36.62 19.94 54.44
N ILE A 836 37.56 19.05 54.12
CA ILE A 836 37.27 17.63 53.90
C ILE A 836 36.87 16.96 55.22
N ALA A 837 37.59 17.24 56.32
CA ALA A 837 37.31 16.70 57.65
C ALA A 837 35.91 17.11 58.17
N ASN A 838 35.49 18.36 57.93
CA ASN A 838 34.16 18.83 58.32
C ASN A 838 33.04 18.20 57.49
N ASN A 839 33.35 17.59 56.33
CA ASN A 839 32.41 16.98 55.40
C ASN A 839 32.60 15.45 55.24
N LEU A 840 33.06 14.76 56.29
CA LEU A 840 33.34 13.31 56.29
C LEU A 840 32.11 12.42 56.00
N LYS A 841 30.89 12.92 56.20
CA LYS A 841 29.66 12.17 55.91
C LYS A 841 29.41 11.94 54.41
N ARG A 842 30.19 12.59 53.53
CA ARG A 842 30.10 12.46 52.07
C ARG A 842 31.08 11.43 51.51
N ASN A 843 30.69 10.81 50.40
CA ASN A 843 31.48 9.78 49.73
C ASN A 843 32.56 10.41 48.83
N TRP A 844 33.64 10.91 49.43
CA TRP A 844 34.76 11.49 48.68
C TRP A 844 35.59 10.40 47.97
N PRO A 845 36.19 10.71 46.80
CA PRO A 845 37.09 9.78 46.11
C PRO A 845 38.28 9.35 46.99
N ARG A 846 38.61 8.05 46.99
CA ARG A 846 39.70 7.49 47.82
C ARG A 846 41.05 8.14 47.55
N ASP A 847 41.33 8.48 46.29
CA ASP A 847 42.57 9.13 45.88
C ASP A 847 42.71 10.57 46.42
N LEU A 848 41.59 11.28 46.61
CA LEU A 848 41.58 12.58 47.28
C LEU A 848 41.94 12.44 48.77
N TYR A 849 41.36 11.45 49.46
CA TYR A 849 41.71 11.16 50.86
C TYR A 849 43.18 10.78 51.03
N GLU A 850 43.69 9.89 50.17
CA GLU A 850 45.09 9.46 50.20
C GLU A 850 46.04 10.65 49.98
N ARG A 851 45.74 11.54 49.03
CA ARG A 851 46.56 12.75 48.79
C ARG A 851 46.58 13.71 49.98
N VAL A 852 45.47 13.86 50.68
CA VAL A 852 45.38 14.73 51.85
C VAL A 852 46.06 14.08 53.06
N ALA A 853 45.91 12.76 53.23
CA ALA A 853 46.49 12.00 54.33
C ALA A 853 48.01 11.79 54.20
N GLN A 854 48.56 11.70 52.98
CA GLN A 854 50.02 11.62 52.76
C GLN A 854 50.77 12.91 53.11
N ARG A 855 50.05 14.00 53.40
CA ARG A 855 50.58 15.37 53.45
C ARG A 855 50.12 16.17 54.69
N LEU A 856 49.32 15.56 55.58
CA LEU A 856 49.14 15.96 56.98
C LEU A 856 50.36 15.49 57.78
#